data_AF-A0A973YE33-F1
#
_entry.id   AF-A0A973YE33-F1
#
_cell.length_a   1.000
_cell.length_b   1.000
_cell.length_c   1.000
_cell.angle_alpha   90.00
_cell.angle_beta   90.00
_cell.angle_gamma   90.00
#
_symmetry.space_group_name_H-M   'P 1'
#
loop_
_entity.id
_entity.type
_entity.pdbx_description
1 polymer ?
#
loop_
_entity_poly.entity_id
_entity_poly.type
_entity_poly.pdbx_seq_one_letter_code
_entity_poly.pdbx_strand_id
1 'polypeptide(L)'
;GQRRMNPLNIQMLSRTLHEQIFRGAQVHYSETDVQRSVEHLQRHDLWGRETSTLPDVDLRLPRMYGDNIDEHFRLLAQKQSLPYLEAANKLLRCELPPLPAQWAWQLGWTRYGPDGRVEPVDFPEEQAMVLDVEVCVADGHCPTLAVVVSPNAWYSWCSRRLLEQRYSWSSHLTLADLIPMESPAGANCASKEDWVERVVVGHNVAFDRAFIKEQYLIQGSLMRFLDTMSMHMAISGLTGFQRSLWMAAKHGKRKGMQQVKEHMKKTRSKTEGPAITSWDWVHVSSINNLADVHALYVGGEPLEKEAREIFVKGTMADIRSHFQDLMSYCARDVQATHEVFQEQLPLFMERCPHPVTFAGMLEMGVSYLPVNGNWKRYLDDAQGIYEELQKEMKKSLMNLANDACQLLHGHRYKDDPWLWDLEWDTQEFKQKKNPGKKKKKKKDEDGNGQASSAATGAEGSAEDWQEVLLAPPDPGPPGEDEELKVPASQLCLERLKETVALQPKRLQHLPGHPGWYRKLCPRLEEVGWVPGPSLISLQMRVTPKLMRLAWDGFPLHYSDKHGWGYLVPGRQDNLPAAPTEMDDPSCPYRVIEYLYRQYCLEKGKEQPPGLEAAMEDELLLMDGSTMWQKVEELSRVEVDVEEKMGRVDQSLVQVRGISYMKSQPSYHHGNGPYNDVNIPGCWFFKLPHKASWGFLGFSLPFAKDFLPQMEDGTLRAAVGRTHGTRALEINKMISFWRNAHKRISSQMVVWLKKGELPRVVTRHPDYNEEDNYGAILPQVVTAGTITRRAVEPTWLTASNARADRVGSELKAMVQVPPGYSLVGADVDSQELWIAAVLGEAHFAGMHGCTAFGWMTLQGKKSNGTDLHSKTAATVGISREHAKVFNYGRIYGAGQPFAERLLMQFNHRLTQQQAREKAQQMYAVTKGIRRWVLSRLSRDSDGGSVPRELGNFTYPSRFHLSEDGEWLVRQLDLAVDRAEDGSVSAQDVQRLQRAALKRSQKRSKWNVVGHRVWAGGTESEMFNKLESIALSPTPQTPVLGCHISRALEPAMVKGEFLTSRVNWVVQSSAVDYLHLMLVAMKWLFEEFDINGRFCISIHDEVRYLVQQQDRYRAALALQITNLLTRCMFAYKLGLQDLPQSVAFFSAVDIDQCLRKEVTMNCVTPSNPMGMEKYGIPQGEALDIYQIIEITKGSLEK
;
A
#
# COMPACT_ATOMS: atom_id res chain seq x y z
N GLY A 1 -23.98 27.72 -29.32
CA GLY A 1 -23.93 27.68 -30.81
C GLY A 1 -24.45 26.33 -31.27
N GLN A 2 -24.06 25.86 -32.46
CA GLN A 2 -24.23 24.44 -32.82
C GLN A 2 -23.10 23.64 -32.15
N ARG A 3 -23.45 22.59 -31.40
CA ARG A 3 -22.49 21.79 -30.61
C ARG A 3 -21.49 21.08 -31.52
N ARG A 4 -20.20 21.09 -31.16
CA ARG A 4 -19.15 20.36 -31.89
C ARG A 4 -19.20 18.87 -31.52
N MET A 5 -19.42 18.02 -32.52
CA MET A 5 -19.45 16.56 -32.39
C MET A 5 -18.40 15.95 -33.33
N ASN A 6 -17.73 14.87 -32.92
CA ASN A 6 -16.89 14.09 -33.82
C ASN A 6 -17.73 13.05 -34.62
N PRO A 7 -17.16 12.35 -35.64
CA PRO A 7 -17.88 11.35 -36.43
C PRO A 7 -18.43 10.15 -35.63
N LEU A 8 -18.04 10.00 -34.37
CA LEU A 8 -18.48 8.94 -33.46
C LEU A 8 -19.55 9.41 -32.46
N ASN A 9 -20.15 10.59 -32.71
CA ASN A 9 -21.19 11.22 -31.89
C ASN A 9 -20.75 11.53 -30.43
N ILE A 10 -19.47 11.87 -30.26
CA ILE A 10 -18.93 12.39 -28.99
C ILE A 10 -18.82 13.91 -29.06
N GLN A 11 -19.30 14.59 -28.02
CA GLN A 11 -19.22 16.04 -27.89
C GLN A 11 -17.78 16.46 -27.59
N MET A 12 -17.24 17.31 -28.45
CA MET A 12 -15.91 17.91 -28.34
C MET A 12 -16.00 19.27 -27.64
N LEU A 13 -14.84 19.89 -27.34
CA LEU A 13 -14.81 21.25 -26.77
C LEU A 13 -15.67 22.23 -27.55
N SER A 14 -16.22 23.23 -26.86
CA SER A 14 -16.89 24.36 -27.49
C SER A 14 -15.96 25.06 -28.51
N ARG A 15 -16.55 25.71 -29.51
CA ARG A 15 -15.78 26.35 -30.59
C ARG A 15 -14.78 27.38 -30.03
N THR A 16 -15.21 28.22 -29.09
CA THR A 16 -14.37 29.24 -28.46
C THR A 16 -13.18 28.64 -27.71
N LEU A 17 -13.36 27.53 -26.99
CA LEU A 17 -12.27 26.86 -26.28
C LEU A 17 -11.31 26.16 -27.24
N HIS A 18 -11.82 25.52 -28.29
CA HIS A 18 -11.01 24.87 -29.33
C HIS A 18 -10.16 25.89 -30.11
N GLU A 19 -10.75 27.02 -30.50
CA GLU A 19 -10.05 28.11 -31.20
C GLU A 19 -8.99 28.79 -30.31
N GLN A 20 -9.19 28.87 -28.99
CA GLN A 20 -8.19 29.40 -28.06
C GLN A 20 -7.02 28.42 -27.80
N ILE A 21 -7.30 27.13 -27.57
CA ILE A 21 -6.28 26.15 -27.17
C ILE A 21 -5.51 25.59 -28.39
N PHE A 22 -6.24 25.16 -29.42
CA PHE A 22 -5.69 24.50 -30.61
C PHE A 22 -5.56 25.45 -31.80
N ARG A 23 -5.71 26.77 -31.57
CA ARG A 23 -5.55 27.85 -32.57
C ARG A 23 -6.39 27.64 -33.85
N GLY A 24 -7.55 26.97 -33.72
CA GLY A 24 -8.46 26.69 -34.82
C GLY A 24 -8.01 25.60 -35.80
N ALA A 25 -7.06 24.74 -35.40
CA ALA A 25 -6.57 23.63 -36.24
C ALA A 25 -7.72 22.74 -36.75
N GLN A 26 -7.85 22.60 -38.08
CA GLN A 26 -8.90 21.77 -38.66
C GLN A 26 -8.60 20.29 -38.45
N VAL A 27 -9.50 19.60 -37.74
CA VAL A 27 -9.36 18.18 -37.42
C VAL A 27 -10.03 17.37 -38.53
N HIS A 28 -9.22 16.85 -39.45
CA HIS A 28 -9.67 15.95 -40.51
C HIS A 28 -9.53 14.50 -40.05
N TYR A 29 -10.56 13.69 -40.34
CA TYR A 29 -10.60 12.27 -40.01
C TYR A 29 -10.70 11.46 -41.30
N SER A 30 -9.91 10.39 -41.44
CA SER A 30 -10.02 9.50 -42.60
C SER A 30 -11.30 8.66 -42.53
N GLU A 31 -12.03 8.55 -43.64
CA GLU A 31 -13.21 7.69 -43.74
C GLU A 31 -12.88 6.23 -43.38
N THR A 32 -11.67 5.75 -43.72
CA THR A 32 -11.18 4.40 -43.38
C THR A 32 -11.15 4.17 -41.88
N ASP A 33 -10.72 5.16 -41.11
CA ASP A 33 -10.52 5.06 -39.67
C ASP A 33 -11.81 5.35 -38.91
N VAL A 34 -12.69 6.21 -39.44
CA VAL A 34 -14.07 6.36 -38.97
C VAL A 34 -14.83 5.04 -39.12
N GLN A 35 -14.81 4.43 -40.31
CA GLN A 35 -15.47 3.15 -40.56
C GLN A 35 -14.91 2.03 -39.66
N ARG A 36 -13.58 1.91 -39.57
CA ARG A 36 -12.90 0.96 -38.66
C ARG A 36 -13.32 1.14 -37.19
N SER A 37 -13.51 2.38 -36.75
CA SER A 37 -13.96 2.72 -35.39
C SER A 37 -15.42 2.34 -35.17
N VAL A 38 -16.31 2.68 -36.12
CA VAL A 38 -17.73 2.29 -36.10
C VAL A 38 -17.87 0.77 -36.01
N GLU A 39 -17.16 0.01 -36.84
CA GLU A 39 -17.18 -1.46 -36.77
C GLU A 39 -16.65 -2.01 -35.44
N HIS A 40 -15.62 -1.40 -34.85
CA HIS A 40 -15.10 -1.81 -33.55
C HIS A 40 -16.11 -1.55 -32.42
N LEU A 41 -16.80 -0.41 -32.43
CA LEU A 41 -17.87 -0.09 -31.48
C LEU A 41 -19.12 -0.97 -31.68
N GLN A 42 -19.43 -1.37 -32.92
CA GLN A 42 -20.49 -2.34 -33.24
C GLN A 42 -20.16 -3.74 -32.70
N ARG A 43 -18.94 -4.25 -32.92
CA ARG A 43 -18.45 -5.55 -32.40
C ARG A 43 -18.49 -5.69 -30.86
N HIS A 44 -18.71 -4.59 -30.15
CA HIS A 44 -18.73 -4.53 -28.68
C HIS A 44 -20.04 -3.96 -28.10
N ASP A 45 -21.10 -3.84 -28.92
CA ASP A 45 -22.45 -3.39 -28.53
C ASP A 45 -22.54 -1.95 -27.99
N LEU A 46 -21.65 -1.06 -28.45
CA LEU A 46 -21.56 0.35 -28.02
C LEU A 46 -22.07 1.34 -29.07
N TRP A 47 -22.01 1.01 -30.35
CA TRP A 47 -22.50 1.89 -31.42
C TRP A 47 -24.02 2.10 -31.31
N GLY A 48 -24.50 3.32 -31.59
CA GLY A 48 -25.92 3.68 -31.54
C GLY A 48 -26.54 3.78 -30.14
N ARG A 49 -25.76 3.68 -29.05
CA ARG A 49 -26.21 3.96 -27.68
C ARG A 49 -26.42 5.46 -27.47
N GLU A 50 -27.41 5.85 -26.67
CA GLU A 50 -27.65 7.24 -26.27
C GLU A 50 -26.47 7.83 -25.48
N THR A 51 -25.82 8.86 -26.05
CA THR A 51 -24.80 9.66 -25.39
C THR A 51 -25.44 10.83 -24.62
N SER A 52 -24.91 11.16 -23.44
CA SER A 52 -25.31 12.38 -22.74
C SER A 52 -24.55 13.57 -23.31
N THR A 53 -25.28 14.56 -23.82
CA THR A 53 -24.72 15.85 -24.20
C THR A 53 -24.77 16.82 -23.01
N LEU A 54 -23.69 17.57 -22.83
CA LEU A 54 -23.55 18.62 -21.83
C LEU A 54 -23.88 19.99 -22.46
N PRO A 55 -24.16 21.03 -21.65
CA PRO A 55 -24.09 22.40 -22.12
C PRO A 55 -22.69 22.73 -22.69
N ASP A 56 -22.62 23.63 -23.67
CA ASP A 56 -21.34 24.16 -24.13
C ASP A 56 -20.83 25.16 -23.08
N VAL A 57 -19.56 25.05 -22.69
CA VAL A 57 -18.89 26.07 -21.85
C VAL A 57 -18.27 27.13 -22.76
N ASP A 58 -18.65 28.38 -22.57
CA ASP A 58 -18.02 29.54 -23.21
C ASP A 58 -17.23 30.31 -22.16
N LEU A 59 -15.90 30.39 -22.33
CA LEU A 59 -14.97 30.92 -21.35
C LEU A 59 -13.77 31.53 -22.08
N ARG A 60 -13.38 32.73 -21.67
CA ARG A 60 -12.16 33.38 -22.15
C ARG A 60 -10.99 32.90 -21.30
N LEU A 61 -10.08 32.14 -21.92
CA LEU A 61 -8.92 31.61 -21.23
C LEU A 61 -7.86 32.70 -21.03
N PRO A 62 -7.04 32.61 -19.96
CA PRO A 62 -5.83 33.42 -19.83
C PRO A 62 -4.90 33.28 -21.04
N ARG A 63 -4.14 34.34 -21.35
CA ARG A 63 -3.26 34.37 -22.53
C ARG A 63 -2.11 33.38 -22.36
N MET A 64 -2.12 32.30 -23.15
CA MET A 64 -0.98 31.38 -23.26
C MET A 64 0.25 32.10 -23.82
N TYR A 65 1.44 31.72 -23.33
CA TYR A 65 2.72 32.35 -23.72
C TYR A 65 3.39 31.74 -24.95
N GLY A 66 3.16 30.45 -25.23
CA GLY A 66 3.78 29.73 -26.34
C GLY A 66 2.90 29.66 -27.59
N ASP A 67 3.47 29.18 -28.70
CA ASP A 67 2.76 28.98 -29.96
C ASP A 67 1.87 27.73 -30.00
N ASN A 68 2.01 26.87 -28.99
CA ASN A 68 1.16 25.71 -28.72
C ASN A 68 1.19 25.40 -27.21
N ILE A 69 0.33 24.47 -26.76
CA ILE A 69 0.17 24.16 -25.34
C ILE A 69 1.43 23.52 -24.71
N ASP A 70 2.21 22.75 -25.48
CA ASP A 70 3.46 22.13 -25.04
C ASP A 70 4.54 23.18 -24.79
N GLU A 71 4.73 24.12 -25.71
CA GLU A 71 5.61 25.27 -25.53
C GLU A 71 5.15 26.18 -24.38
N HIS A 72 3.85 26.45 -24.25
CA HIS A 72 3.32 27.21 -23.12
C HIS A 72 3.70 26.56 -21.78
N PHE A 73 3.51 25.24 -21.63
CA PHE A 73 3.92 24.52 -20.42
C PHE A 73 5.44 24.51 -20.19
N ARG A 74 6.26 24.51 -21.24
CA ARG A 74 7.72 24.69 -21.11
C ARG A 74 8.07 26.08 -20.57
N LEU A 75 7.49 27.13 -21.15
CA LEU A 75 7.74 28.51 -20.74
C LEU A 75 7.27 28.77 -19.29
N LEU A 76 6.13 28.21 -18.88
CA LEU A 76 5.67 28.26 -17.48
C LEU A 76 6.68 27.60 -16.54
N ALA A 77 7.05 26.35 -16.82
CA ALA A 77 7.98 25.61 -15.97
C ALA A 77 9.38 26.24 -15.95
N GLN A 78 9.85 26.79 -17.06
CA GLN A 78 11.10 27.56 -17.12
C GLN A 78 11.01 28.83 -16.26
N LYS A 79 9.99 29.68 -16.42
CA LYS A 79 9.77 30.88 -15.58
C LYS A 79 9.76 30.53 -14.09
N GLN A 80 9.10 29.43 -13.70
CA GLN A 80 8.94 29.02 -12.30
C GLN A 80 10.16 28.29 -11.70
N SER A 81 11.06 27.74 -12.51
CA SER A 81 12.17 26.90 -12.01
C SER A 81 13.57 27.41 -12.36
N LEU A 82 13.72 28.35 -13.30
CA LEU A 82 15.02 28.89 -13.72
C LEU A 82 15.85 29.48 -12.56
N PRO A 83 15.31 30.29 -11.63
CA PRO A 83 16.12 30.82 -10.52
C PRO A 83 16.74 29.71 -9.65
N TYR A 84 15.94 28.68 -9.35
CA TYR A 84 16.37 27.51 -8.60
C TYR A 84 17.36 26.64 -9.38
N LEU A 85 17.18 26.52 -10.71
CA LEU A 85 18.08 25.76 -11.57
C LEU A 85 19.42 26.48 -11.77
N GLU A 86 19.44 27.81 -11.86
CA GLU A 86 20.66 28.61 -11.88
C GLU A 86 21.40 28.54 -10.54
N ALA A 87 20.69 28.69 -9.42
CA ALA A 87 21.24 28.52 -8.07
C ALA A 87 21.83 27.10 -7.89
N ALA A 88 21.09 26.06 -8.30
CA ALA A 88 21.56 24.68 -8.32
C ALA A 88 22.79 24.48 -9.22
N ASN A 89 22.86 25.13 -10.39
CA ASN A 89 24.03 25.07 -11.28
C ASN A 89 25.26 25.80 -10.74
N LYS A 90 25.11 26.83 -9.89
CA LYS A 90 26.24 27.44 -9.14
C LYS A 90 26.82 26.42 -8.16
N LEU A 91 25.96 25.78 -7.35
CA LEU A 91 26.35 24.74 -6.39
C LEU A 91 26.90 23.47 -7.07
N LEU A 92 26.43 23.14 -8.28
CA LEU A 92 26.95 22.03 -9.06
C LEU A 92 28.43 22.19 -9.45
N ARG A 93 28.86 23.43 -9.69
CA ARG A 93 30.15 23.77 -10.31
C ARG A 93 31.19 24.31 -9.33
N CYS A 94 30.86 24.48 -8.05
CA CYS A 94 31.82 24.91 -7.05
C CYS A 94 32.63 23.72 -6.51
N GLU A 95 33.93 23.95 -6.33
CA GLU A 95 34.73 23.18 -5.36
C GLU A 95 34.32 23.64 -3.96
N LEU A 96 34.12 22.71 -3.02
CA LEU A 96 33.71 23.07 -1.66
C LEU A 96 34.87 23.71 -0.88
N PRO A 97 34.59 24.68 0.02
CA PRO A 97 35.59 25.19 0.95
C PRO A 97 36.13 24.06 1.86
N PRO A 98 37.38 24.16 2.37
CA PRO A 98 37.97 23.13 3.21
C PRO A 98 37.17 22.93 4.51
N LEU A 99 36.99 21.66 4.89
CA LEU A 99 36.18 21.27 6.05
C LEU A 99 36.81 21.78 7.37
N PRO A 100 36.05 22.45 8.27
CA PRO A 100 36.58 22.98 9.52
C PRO A 100 37.21 21.94 10.44
N ALA A 101 38.44 22.18 10.88
CA ALA A 101 39.18 21.28 11.77
C ALA A 101 38.64 21.26 13.23
N GLN A 102 37.85 22.27 13.62
CA GLN A 102 37.14 22.34 14.90
C GLN A 102 35.82 23.10 14.71
N TRP A 103 34.76 22.60 15.35
CA TRP A 103 33.42 23.18 15.31
C TRP A 103 33.15 24.01 16.58
N ALA A 104 32.47 25.14 16.42
CA ALA A 104 32.17 26.08 17.49
C ALA A 104 30.99 25.60 18.36
N TRP A 105 31.21 25.57 19.69
CA TRP A 105 30.17 25.30 20.68
C TRP A 105 29.38 26.59 21.00
N GLN A 106 28.61 27.08 20.02
CA GLN A 106 27.88 28.36 20.09
C GLN A 106 26.41 28.22 19.67
N LEU A 107 25.53 29.05 20.23
CA LEU A 107 24.09 28.99 20.00
C LEU A 107 23.69 29.57 18.63
N GLY A 108 22.85 28.87 17.88
CA GLY A 108 22.41 29.31 16.56
C GLY A 108 23.45 29.00 15.49
N TRP A 109 23.49 29.78 14.42
CA TRP A 109 24.40 29.57 13.30
C TRP A 109 25.79 30.17 13.55
N THR A 110 26.82 29.41 13.22
CA THR A 110 28.20 29.86 13.08
C THR A 110 28.67 29.57 11.66
N ARG A 111 29.31 30.56 11.03
CA ARG A 111 29.89 30.52 9.68
C ARG A 111 31.40 30.29 9.76
N TYR A 112 31.93 29.50 8.84
CA TYR A 112 33.35 29.19 8.70
C TYR A 112 33.82 29.58 7.29
N GLY A 113 34.57 30.67 7.21
CA GLY A 113 35.12 31.19 5.96
C GLY A 113 36.33 30.40 5.46
N PRO A 114 36.66 30.46 4.16
CA PRO A 114 37.79 29.74 3.57
C PRO A 114 39.14 30.33 3.98
N ASP A 115 39.16 31.53 4.56
CA ASP A 115 40.32 32.15 5.20
C ASP A 115 40.44 31.81 6.70
N GLY A 116 39.61 30.90 7.21
CA GLY A 116 39.62 30.45 8.60
C GLY A 116 38.89 31.35 9.58
N ARG A 117 38.16 32.38 9.13
CA ARG A 117 37.28 33.16 10.03
C ARG A 117 36.12 32.31 10.52
N VAL A 118 35.78 32.51 11.79
CA VAL A 118 34.64 31.88 12.46
C VAL A 118 33.79 32.99 13.06
N GLU A 119 32.56 33.16 12.58
CA GLU A 119 31.66 34.26 12.98
C GLU A 119 30.21 33.78 13.20
N PRO A 120 29.52 34.27 14.24
CA PRO A 120 28.10 33.96 14.44
C PRO A 120 27.24 34.73 13.43
N VAL A 121 26.20 34.10 12.89
CA VAL A 121 25.27 34.68 11.92
C VAL A 121 23.82 34.34 12.27
N ASP A 122 22.85 35.10 11.75
CA ASP A 122 21.42 34.81 11.99
C ASP A 122 20.91 33.62 11.17
N PHE A 123 21.37 33.48 9.92
CA PHE A 123 21.08 32.38 8.97
C PHE A 123 22.11 32.38 7.81
N PRO A 124 22.25 31.30 7.02
CA PRO A 124 23.17 31.27 5.88
C PRO A 124 22.76 32.23 4.75
N GLU A 125 23.68 33.04 4.23
CA GLU A 125 23.34 34.10 3.27
C GLU A 125 23.11 33.59 1.84
N GLU A 126 23.72 32.47 1.45
CA GLU A 126 23.78 32.01 0.05
C GLU A 126 22.44 31.52 -0.55
N GLN A 127 22.31 31.68 -1.88
CA GLN A 127 21.13 31.21 -2.65
C GLN A 127 21.04 29.68 -2.80
N ALA A 128 22.16 28.97 -2.73
CA ALA A 128 22.23 27.54 -2.97
C ALA A 128 23.16 26.86 -1.96
N MET A 129 22.69 25.79 -1.35
CA MET A 129 23.39 25.11 -0.26
C MET A 129 22.96 23.64 -0.12
N VAL A 130 23.78 22.82 0.54
CA VAL A 130 23.41 21.47 0.99
C VAL A 130 23.21 21.50 2.50
N LEU A 131 22.17 20.82 3.01
CA LEU A 131 21.74 20.77 4.41
C LEU A 131 21.58 19.32 4.89
N ASP A 132 21.98 19.05 6.13
CA ASP A 132 21.62 17.88 6.93
C ASP A 132 21.25 18.31 8.37
N VAL A 133 20.23 17.69 8.96
CA VAL A 133 19.72 18.01 10.31
C VAL A 133 19.60 16.74 11.16
N GLU A 134 20.32 16.68 12.29
CA GLU A 134 20.31 15.52 13.19
C GLU A 134 19.54 15.76 14.51
N VAL A 135 18.89 14.69 14.98
CA VAL A 135 17.86 14.71 16.04
C VAL A 135 18.12 13.62 17.08
N CYS A 136 18.21 13.98 18.35
CA CYS A 136 18.36 13.02 19.44
C CYS A 136 17.02 12.32 19.73
N VAL A 137 16.79 11.16 19.11
CA VAL A 137 15.49 10.46 19.07
C VAL A 137 15.02 10.02 20.46
N ALA A 138 15.94 9.67 21.37
CA ALA A 138 15.62 9.36 22.77
C ALA A 138 15.11 10.57 23.57
N ASP A 139 15.44 11.78 23.12
CA ASP A 139 15.27 13.05 23.83
C ASP A 139 14.08 13.87 23.26
N GLY A 140 13.68 13.67 21.98
CA GLY A 140 12.44 14.21 21.43
C GLY A 140 12.44 14.45 19.91
N HIS A 141 11.60 15.40 19.47
CA HIS A 141 11.41 15.77 18.06
C HIS A 141 11.95 17.16 17.70
N CYS A 142 12.90 17.70 18.49
CA CYS A 142 13.53 18.99 18.20
C CYS A 142 14.84 18.77 17.43
N PRO A 143 15.23 19.67 16.49
CA PRO A 143 16.55 19.62 15.87
C PRO A 143 17.63 19.79 16.95
N THR A 144 18.69 18.96 16.90
CA THR A 144 19.80 19.02 17.87
C THR A 144 20.97 19.81 17.29
N LEU A 145 21.31 19.46 16.05
CA LEU A 145 22.42 19.96 15.26
C LEU A 145 21.97 20.08 13.80
N ALA A 146 22.59 20.98 13.04
CA ALA A 146 22.55 20.95 11.59
C ALA A 146 23.89 21.42 11.01
N VAL A 147 24.25 20.91 9.84
CA VAL A 147 25.39 21.36 9.06
C VAL A 147 24.93 21.81 7.69
N VAL A 148 25.50 22.91 7.21
CA VAL A 148 25.27 23.43 5.87
C VAL A 148 26.60 23.69 5.19
N VAL A 149 26.69 23.38 3.90
CA VAL A 149 27.77 23.86 3.03
C VAL A 149 27.21 24.66 1.87
N SER A 150 27.93 25.72 1.51
CA SER A 150 27.65 26.61 0.40
C SER A 150 28.90 26.73 -0.50
N PRO A 151 28.81 27.34 -1.69
CA PRO A 151 29.97 27.62 -2.53
C PRO A 151 31.06 28.50 -1.88
N ASN A 152 30.73 29.22 -0.79
CA ASN A 152 31.63 30.19 -0.15
C ASN A 152 32.15 29.72 1.22
N ALA A 153 31.30 29.07 2.01
CA ALA A 153 31.53 28.81 3.44
C ALA A 153 30.81 27.54 3.93
N TRP A 154 31.37 26.94 4.99
CA TRP A 154 30.66 25.98 5.84
C TRP A 154 29.88 26.71 6.93
N TYR A 155 28.84 26.07 7.45
CA TYR A 155 28.01 26.57 8.54
C TYR A 155 27.62 25.44 9.50
N SER A 156 27.55 25.74 10.80
CA SER A 156 27.03 24.84 11.83
C SER A 156 25.93 25.51 12.64
N TRP A 157 24.85 24.79 12.92
CA TRP A 157 23.81 25.21 13.85
C TRP A 157 23.79 24.32 15.09
N CYS A 158 23.86 24.92 16.29
CA CYS A 158 23.63 24.19 17.54
C CYS A 158 22.35 24.66 18.22
N SER A 159 21.51 23.69 18.62
CA SER A 159 20.30 23.95 19.40
C SER A 159 20.59 24.49 20.79
N ARG A 160 19.66 25.31 21.33
CA ARG A 160 19.67 25.71 22.75
C ARG A 160 19.76 24.51 23.69
N ARG A 161 19.03 23.44 23.36
CA ARG A 161 19.00 22.17 24.10
C ARG A 161 20.38 21.54 24.26
N LEU A 162 21.22 21.55 23.22
CA LEU A 162 22.54 20.96 23.28
C LEU A 162 23.43 21.67 24.31
N LEU A 163 23.36 23.00 24.35
CA LEU A 163 24.25 23.85 25.14
C LEU A 163 23.78 24.04 26.59
N GLU A 164 22.47 24.17 26.84
CA GLU A 164 21.92 24.46 28.16
C GLU A 164 21.75 23.20 29.04
N GLN A 165 22.45 23.15 30.18
CA GLN A 165 22.38 22.00 31.11
C GLN A 165 21.03 21.86 31.85
N ARG A 166 20.19 22.91 31.88
CA ARG A 166 18.89 22.93 32.59
C ARG A 166 17.75 23.41 31.69
N TYR A 167 17.60 22.81 30.51
CA TYR A 167 16.48 23.10 29.61
C TYR A 167 15.19 22.40 30.08
N SER A 168 14.15 23.17 30.40
CA SER A 168 12.81 22.64 30.73
C SER A 168 11.92 22.62 29.49
N TRP A 169 11.47 21.42 29.09
CA TRP A 169 10.70 21.23 27.85
C TRP A 169 9.26 21.76 27.94
N SER A 170 8.83 22.53 26.94
CA SER A 170 7.42 22.74 26.63
C SER A 170 6.90 21.60 25.75
N SER A 171 5.75 21.01 26.09
CA SER A 171 5.09 19.99 25.27
C SER A 171 4.48 20.52 23.96
N HIS A 172 4.79 21.76 23.62
CA HIS A 172 4.30 22.52 22.49
C HIS A 172 5.53 23.09 21.77
N LEU A 173 5.77 22.63 20.53
CA LEU A 173 6.80 23.17 19.66
C LEU A 173 6.33 24.48 19.04
N THR A 174 7.23 25.46 18.93
CA THR A 174 6.98 26.78 18.35
C THR A 174 8.04 27.12 17.30
N LEU A 175 7.86 28.21 16.55
CA LEU A 175 8.88 28.70 15.62
C LEU A 175 10.23 29.07 16.27
N ALA A 176 10.29 29.18 17.60
CA ALA A 176 11.54 29.45 18.33
C ALA A 176 12.36 28.18 18.66
N ASP A 177 11.79 27.00 18.43
CA ASP A 177 12.42 25.68 18.63
C ASP A 177 13.00 25.10 17.32
N LEU A 178 12.88 25.85 16.22
CA LEU A 178 13.24 25.47 14.85
C LEU A 178 14.47 26.23 14.33
N ILE A 179 15.02 25.74 13.21
CA ILE A 179 16.19 26.31 12.54
C ILE A 179 15.74 27.49 11.66
N PRO A 180 16.24 28.72 11.89
CA PRO A 180 16.02 29.84 10.97
C PRO A 180 16.88 29.66 9.71
N MET A 181 16.30 29.86 8.53
CA MET A 181 17.04 29.75 7.25
C MET A 181 16.91 31.00 6.36
N GLU A 182 15.94 31.87 6.62
CA GLU A 182 15.63 33.02 5.77
C GLU A 182 15.33 34.29 6.59
N SER A 183 15.21 34.20 7.92
CA SER A 183 14.83 35.31 8.79
C SER A 183 15.43 35.19 10.21
N PRO A 184 15.85 36.30 10.86
CA PRO A 184 16.50 36.26 12.17
C PRO A 184 15.68 35.59 13.28
N ALA A 185 16.37 35.16 14.35
CA ALA A 185 15.75 34.56 15.52
C ALA A 185 14.79 35.56 16.20
N GLY A 186 13.49 35.25 16.21
CA GLY A 186 12.44 36.13 16.75
C GLY A 186 11.87 37.18 15.78
N ALA A 187 12.35 37.26 14.53
CA ALA A 187 11.71 38.07 13.50
C ALA A 187 10.33 37.51 13.14
N ASN A 188 9.29 38.36 13.26
CA ASN A 188 7.89 38.03 12.96
C ASN A 188 7.50 38.52 11.56
N CYS A 189 7.14 37.58 10.69
CA CYS A 189 6.47 37.82 9.40
C CYS A 189 7.17 38.88 8.51
N ALA A 190 8.24 38.48 7.82
CA ALA A 190 8.74 39.22 6.66
C ALA A 190 7.63 39.35 5.60
N SER A 191 7.64 40.43 4.83
CA SER A 191 6.65 40.67 3.77
C SER A 191 6.92 39.76 2.57
N LYS A 192 5.95 39.65 1.64
CA LYS A 192 6.17 38.91 0.39
C LYS A 192 7.30 39.50 -0.47
N GLU A 193 7.65 40.76 -0.26
CA GLU A 193 8.67 41.50 -1.03
C GLU A 193 10.09 41.28 -0.47
N ASP A 194 10.23 40.68 0.72
CA ASP A 194 11.52 40.42 1.37
C ASP A 194 12.10 39.02 1.07
N TRP A 195 11.32 38.10 0.48
CA TRP A 195 11.78 36.74 0.19
C TRP A 195 12.64 36.67 -1.09
N VAL A 196 13.65 35.80 -1.08
CA VAL A 196 14.56 35.55 -2.20
C VAL A 196 14.49 34.07 -2.58
N GLU A 197 14.55 33.75 -3.88
CA GLU A 197 14.60 32.36 -4.33
C GLU A 197 15.87 31.65 -3.82
N ARG A 198 15.65 30.60 -3.03
CA ARG A 198 16.72 29.78 -2.41
C ARG A 198 16.48 28.31 -2.72
N VAL A 199 17.56 27.56 -2.96
CA VAL A 199 17.51 26.11 -3.16
C VAL A 199 18.36 25.38 -2.11
N VAL A 200 17.72 24.47 -1.39
CA VAL A 200 18.38 23.58 -0.42
C VAL A 200 18.40 22.16 -0.98
N VAL A 201 19.60 21.61 -1.12
CA VAL A 201 19.81 20.20 -1.47
C VAL A 201 19.93 19.39 -0.17
N GLY A 202 19.39 18.17 -0.16
CA GLY A 202 19.61 17.22 0.93
C GLY A 202 19.43 15.77 0.48
N HIS A 203 19.60 14.83 1.41
CA HIS A 203 19.33 13.41 1.19
C HIS A 203 18.19 12.96 2.11
N ASN A 204 17.01 12.70 1.54
CA ASN A 204 15.75 12.66 2.29
C ASN A 204 15.34 14.05 2.84
N VAL A 205 15.64 15.12 2.09
CA VAL A 205 15.49 16.55 2.48
C VAL A 205 14.11 16.95 3.05
N ALA A 206 13.07 16.14 2.82
CA ALA A 206 11.74 16.33 3.40
C ALA A 206 11.71 16.11 4.93
N PHE A 207 12.69 15.42 5.49
CA PHE A 207 12.94 15.32 6.93
C PHE A 207 13.54 16.64 7.45
N ASP A 208 14.65 17.07 6.85
CA ASP A 208 15.39 18.29 7.20
C ASP A 208 14.52 19.55 7.09
N ARG A 209 13.73 19.63 6.01
CA ARG A 209 12.70 20.66 5.78
C ARG A 209 11.73 20.79 6.95
N ALA A 210 11.39 19.70 7.64
CA ALA A 210 10.46 19.74 8.76
C ALA A 210 11.02 20.52 9.96
N PHE A 211 12.33 20.79 10.02
CA PHE A 211 12.96 21.55 11.10
C PHE A 211 13.21 23.03 10.74
N ILE A 212 12.84 23.47 9.54
CA ILE A 212 13.04 24.85 9.07
C ILE A 212 11.87 25.74 9.48
N LYS A 213 12.19 26.82 10.22
CA LYS A 213 11.26 27.82 10.78
C LYS A 213 10.27 28.36 9.75
N GLU A 214 10.76 28.88 8.62
CA GLU A 214 9.96 29.65 7.67
C GLU A 214 8.96 28.80 6.88
N GLN A 215 9.18 27.49 6.77
CA GLN A 215 8.31 26.58 6.03
C GLN A 215 6.91 26.43 6.65
N TYR A 216 6.80 26.69 7.97
CA TYR A 216 5.56 26.70 8.74
C TYR A 216 4.74 28.00 8.63
N LEU A 217 5.25 29.04 7.97
CA LEU A 217 4.48 30.26 7.73
C LEU A 217 3.37 29.98 6.71
N ILE A 218 2.12 30.38 7.00
CA ILE A 218 0.93 30.06 6.17
C ILE A 218 1.11 30.46 4.70
N GLN A 219 1.71 31.62 4.43
CA GLN A 219 1.94 32.11 3.07
C GLN A 219 3.08 31.38 2.34
N GLY A 220 3.97 30.70 3.07
CA GLY A 220 5.20 30.10 2.56
C GLY A 220 6.28 31.12 2.19
N SER A 221 7.51 30.63 1.99
CA SER A 221 8.64 31.38 1.47
C SER A 221 8.99 30.96 0.04
N LEU A 222 9.98 31.63 -0.55
CA LEU A 222 10.55 31.29 -1.85
C LEU A 222 11.67 30.25 -1.76
N MET A 223 11.92 29.64 -0.60
CA MET A 223 12.79 28.46 -0.53
C MET A 223 12.14 27.23 -1.20
N ARG A 224 12.92 26.46 -1.96
CA ARG A 224 12.55 25.16 -2.54
C ARG A 224 13.65 24.12 -2.29
N PHE A 225 13.29 22.84 -2.42
CA PHE A 225 14.10 21.71 -1.95
C PHE A 225 14.39 20.70 -3.07
N LEU A 226 15.62 20.18 -3.10
CA LEU A 226 16.06 19.12 -4.01
C LEU A 226 16.54 17.91 -3.22
N ASP A 227 15.92 16.75 -3.49
CA ASP A 227 16.19 15.51 -2.78
C ASP A 227 16.99 14.52 -3.63
N THR A 228 18.22 14.22 -3.22
CA THR A 228 19.07 13.21 -3.87
C THR A 228 18.50 11.79 -3.75
N MET A 229 17.64 11.50 -2.76
CA MET A 229 16.95 10.20 -2.70
C MET A 229 15.88 10.09 -3.79
N SER A 230 15.09 11.14 -4.01
CA SER A 230 14.10 11.24 -5.09
C SER A 230 14.76 11.22 -6.48
N MET A 231 15.85 11.97 -6.69
CA MET A 231 16.59 11.94 -7.96
C MET A 231 17.20 10.56 -8.21
N HIS A 232 17.81 9.93 -7.21
CA HIS A 232 18.26 8.53 -7.31
C HIS A 232 17.12 7.57 -7.68
N MET A 233 15.93 7.70 -7.07
CA MET A 233 14.78 6.84 -7.40
C MET A 233 14.28 7.00 -8.84
N ALA A 234 14.32 8.22 -9.38
CA ALA A 234 14.00 8.48 -10.79
C ALA A 234 15.07 7.88 -11.75
N ILE A 235 16.36 8.08 -11.46
CA ILE A 235 17.48 7.66 -12.33
C ILE A 235 17.73 6.15 -12.26
N SER A 236 17.79 5.59 -11.05
CA SER A 236 18.32 4.24 -10.76
C SER A 236 17.51 3.49 -9.70
N GLY A 237 16.28 3.88 -9.37
CA GLY A 237 15.48 3.22 -8.35
C GLY A 237 15.10 1.76 -8.67
N LEU A 238 14.93 0.95 -7.62
CA LEU A 238 14.55 -0.47 -7.70
C LEU A 238 13.05 -0.71 -7.42
N THR A 239 12.43 -1.66 -8.13
CA THR A 239 11.15 -2.23 -7.69
C THR A 239 11.29 -2.94 -6.34
N GLY A 240 10.20 -3.08 -5.56
CA GLY A 240 10.26 -3.81 -4.28
C GLY A 240 10.75 -5.26 -4.40
N PHE A 241 10.50 -5.92 -5.54
CA PHE A 241 11.05 -7.25 -5.82
C PHE A 241 12.55 -7.19 -6.13
N GLN A 242 12.99 -6.30 -7.02
CA GLN A 242 14.43 -6.13 -7.31
C GLN A 242 15.22 -5.68 -6.07
N ARG A 243 14.66 -4.80 -5.22
CA ARG A 243 15.25 -4.42 -3.92
C ARG A 243 15.46 -5.64 -3.02
N SER A 244 14.51 -6.57 -3.01
CA SER A 244 14.64 -7.84 -2.28
C SER A 244 15.73 -8.77 -2.87
N LEU A 245 15.83 -8.83 -4.21
CA LEU A 245 16.89 -9.57 -4.91
C LEU A 245 18.29 -8.96 -4.66
N TRP A 246 18.41 -7.64 -4.76
CA TRP A 246 19.64 -6.87 -4.56
C TRP A 246 20.16 -7.03 -3.13
N MET A 247 19.28 -6.92 -2.13
CA MET A 247 19.61 -7.22 -0.73
C MET A 247 20.14 -8.65 -0.55
N ALA A 248 19.49 -9.63 -1.19
CA ALA A 248 19.91 -11.03 -1.15
C ALA A 248 21.25 -11.29 -1.88
N ALA A 249 21.61 -10.47 -2.87
CA ALA A 249 22.90 -10.51 -3.54
C ALA A 249 24.01 -9.90 -2.66
N LYS A 250 23.85 -8.63 -2.22
CA LYS A 250 24.86 -7.91 -1.43
C LYS A 250 25.22 -8.62 -0.12
N HIS A 251 24.26 -9.28 0.53
CA HIS A 251 24.50 -9.95 1.82
C HIS A 251 25.21 -11.32 1.73
N GLY A 252 25.56 -11.82 0.54
CA GLY A 252 26.45 -12.99 0.30
C GLY A 252 25.98 -14.37 0.82
N LYS A 253 25.01 -14.43 1.73
CA LYS A 253 24.57 -15.66 2.40
C LYS A 253 23.78 -16.54 1.44
N ARG A 254 24.24 -17.78 1.22
CA ARG A 254 23.52 -18.85 0.47
C ARG A 254 22.03 -18.93 0.84
N LYS A 255 21.68 -18.70 2.11
CA LYS A 255 20.28 -18.62 2.60
C LYS A 255 19.41 -17.61 1.84
N GLY A 256 19.90 -16.39 1.57
CA GLY A 256 19.13 -15.37 0.86
C GLY A 256 18.86 -15.78 -0.61
N MET A 257 19.90 -16.25 -1.29
CA MET A 257 19.76 -16.74 -2.68
C MET A 257 18.93 -18.03 -2.76
N GLN A 258 18.92 -18.89 -1.72
CA GLN A 258 18.00 -20.02 -1.60
C GLN A 258 16.55 -19.55 -1.37
N GLN A 259 16.31 -18.61 -0.46
CA GLN A 259 14.97 -18.03 -0.22
C GLN A 259 14.41 -17.40 -1.50
N VAL A 260 15.22 -16.68 -2.28
CA VAL A 260 14.88 -16.15 -3.60
C VAL A 260 14.56 -17.28 -4.60
N LYS A 261 15.45 -18.27 -4.75
CA LYS A 261 15.24 -19.41 -5.68
C LYS A 261 14.01 -20.25 -5.29
N GLU A 262 13.72 -20.37 -4.00
CA GLU A 262 12.49 -20.98 -3.50
C GLU A 262 11.26 -20.11 -3.77
N HIS A 263 11.33 -18.79 -3.57
CA HIS A 263 10.23 -17.89 -3.91
C HIS A 263 9.91 -17.94 -5.42
N MET A 264 10.93 -17.98 -6.28
CA MET A 264 10.78 -18.15 -7.72
C MET A 264 10.18 -19.52 -8.09
N LYS A 265 10.58 -20.61 -7.42
CA LYS A 265 9.96 -21.93 -7.59
C LYS A 265 8.49 -21.94 -7.11
N LYS A 266 8.18 -21.32 -5.96
CA LYS A 266 6.84 -21.30 -5.34
C LYS A 266 5.86 -20.38 -6.08
N THR A 267 6.35 -19.29 -6.69
CA THR A 267 5.51 -18.39 -7.51
C THR A 267 5.04 -19.07 -8.81
N ARG A 268 5.80 -20.06 -9.31
CA ARG A 268 5.50 -20.85 -10.52
C ARG A 268 4.72 -22.11 -10.22
N SER A 269 3.41 -22.06 -10.41
CA SER A 269 2.62 -23.28 -10.58
C SER A 269 2.84 -23.86 -11.99
N LYS A 270 3.83 -24.75 -12.11
CA LYS A 270 4.07 -25.66 -13.27
C LYS A 270 4.24 -25.07 -14.68
N THR A 271 4.20 -23.75 -14.91
CA THR A 271 4.45 -23.15 -16.24
C THR A 271 5.86 -22.57 -16.36
N GLU A 272 6.46 -22.68 -17.54
CA GLU A 272 7.84 -22.27 -17.83
C GLU A 272 7.94 -20.79 -18.21
N GLY A 273 8.25 -19.93 -17.23
CA GLY A 273 8.84 -18.63 -17.51
C GLY A 273 10.36 -18.70 -17.72
N PRO A 274 11.00 -17.74 -18.40
CA PRO A 274 12.47 -17.61 -18.36
C PRO A 274 12.94 -17.43 -16.91
N ALA A 275 14.03 -18.08 -16.50
CA ALA A 275 14.70 -17.75 -15.24
C ALA A 275 15.25 -16.31 -15.30
N ILE A 276 15.64 -15.71 -14.17
CA ILE A 276 16.35 -14.43 -14.23
C ILE A 276 17.72 -14.68 -14.86
N THR A 277 17.86 -14.22 -16.10
CA THR A 277 19.01 -14.43 -17.00
C THR A 277 20.00 -13.27 -16.95
N SER A 278 19.56 -12.10 -16.50
CA SER A 278 20.37 -10.91 -16.26
C SER A 278 20.41 -10.56 -14.77
N TRP A 279 21.61 -10.33 -14.26
CA TRP A 279 21.84 -9.62 -13.00
C TRP A 279 22.53 -8.27 -13.23
N ASP A 280 22.67 -7.87 -14.50
CA ASP A 280 23.43 -6.71 -14.97
C ASP A 280 22.87 -5.41 -14.35
N TRP A 281 21.54 -5.36 -14.16
CA TRP A 281 20.79 -4.30 -13.49
C TRP A 281 21.17 -4.07 -12.01
N VAL A 282 21.85 -5.02 -11.33
CA VAL A 282 22.33 -4.86 -9.94
C VAL A 282 23.48 -3.87 -9.84
N HIS A 283 24.26 -3.70 -10.92
CA HIS A 283 25.46 -2.86 -10.92
C HIS A 283 25.20 -1.39 -11.29
N VAL A 284 24.01 -1.08 -11.85
CA VAL A 284 23.60 0.29 -12.24
C VAL A 284 22.61 0.93 -11.25
N SER A 285 22.48 0.33 -10.06
CA SER A 285 21.40 0.60 -9.12
C SER A 285 21.74 0.15 -7.69
N SER A 286 21.13 0.80 -6.71
CA SER A 286 21.38 0.53 -5.29
C SER A 286 20.11 0.72 -4.45
N ILE A 287 20.27 0.84 -3.14
CA ILE A 287 19.18 1.10 -2.19
C ILE A 287 19.27 2.52 -1.67
N ASN A 288 18.13 3.07 -1.29
CA ASN A 288 17.89 4.49 -1.07
C ASN A 288 18.81 5.26 -0.10
N ASN A 289 19.65 4.63 0.73
CA ASN A 289 20.41 5.34 1.77
C ASN A 289 21.70 5.97 1.22
N LEU A 290 22.09 7.14 1.75
CA LEU A 290 23.21 7.95 1.27
C LEU A 290 24.46 7.13 0.97
N ALA A 291 24.94 6.30 1.90
CA ALA A 291 26.15 5.49 1.70
C ALA A 291 26.04 4.46 0.55
N ASP A 292 24.85 3.92 0.26
CA ASP A 292 24.62 3.03 -0.89
C ASP A 292 24.34 3.80 -2.19
N VAL A 293 24.03 5.10 -2.11
CA VAL A 293 23.88 6.00 -3.26
C VAL A 293 25.24 6.60 -3.64
N HIS A 294 25.98 7.14 -2.68
CA HIS A 294 27.36 7.63 -2.83
C HIS A 294 28.27 6.56 -3.43
N ALA A 295 28.25 5.34 -2.90
CA ALA A 295 29.00 4.20 -3.46
C ALA A 295 28.54 3.74 -4.86
N LEU A 296 27.41 4.24 -5.40
CA LEU A 296 26.94 3.96 -6.77
C LEU A 296 27.35 5.04 -7.78
N TYR A 297 27.35 6.32 -7.38
CA TYR A 297 27.64 7.45 -8.27
C TYR A 297 29.10 7.95 -8.15
N VAL A 298 29.61 8.04 -6.93
CA VAL A 298 30.93 8.62 -6.60
C VAL A 298 31.96 7.51 -6.35
N GLY A 299 31.59 6.51 -5.54
CA GLY A 299 32.51 5.49 -5.06
C GLY A 299 33.44 6.01 -3.95
N GLY A 300 34.54 5.31 -3.69
CA GLY A 300 35.50 5.64 -2.63
C GLY A 300 35.31 4.80 -1.35
N GLU A 301 35.76 5.33 -0.22
CA GLU A 301 35.63 4.67 1.08
C GLU A 301 34.18 4.69 1.59
N PRO A 302 33.70 3.63 2.28
CA PRO A 302 32.33 3.61 2.80
C PRO A 302 32.10 4.66 3.89
N LEU A 303 31.01 5.42 3.80
CA LEU A 303 30.57 6.31 4.87
C LEU A 303 30.34 5.51 6.17
N GLU A 304 30.94 6.00 7.26
CA GLU A 304 30.79 5.49 8.62
C GLU A 304 29.32 5.51 9.05
N LYS A 305 28.85 4.49 9.79
CA LYS A 305 27.43 4.35 10.18
C LYS A 305 27.23 4.31 11.70
N GLU A 306 28.33 4.19 12.43
CA GLU A 306 28.40 3.95 13.86
C GLU A 306 28.12 5.24 14.66
N ALA A 307 28.60 6.39 14.18
CA ALA A 307 28.35 7.70 14.80
C ALA A 307 26.85 8.03 14.88
N ARG A 308 26.10 7.74 13.81
CA ARG A 308 24.65 7.99 13.72
C ARG A 308 23.82 7.27 14.79
N GLU A 309 24.26 6.10 15.25
CA GLU A 309 23.57 5.35 16.30
C GLU A 309 23.54 6.12 17.63
N ILE A 310 24.42 7.11 17.85
CA ILE A 310 24.38 8.01 19.01
C ILE A 310 23.16 8.93 18.96
N PHE A 311 22.78 9.48 17.79
CA PHE A 311 21.55 10.28 17.66
C PHE A 311 20.28 9.42 17.83
N VAL A 312 20.30 8.15 17.39
CA VAL A 312 19.14 7.26 17.39
C VAL A 312 18.91 6.56 18.74
N LYS A 313 19.98 6.21 19.47
CA LYS A 313 19.93 5.40 20.72
C LYS A 313 20.63 6.03 21.91
N GLY A 314 21.53 6.99 21.71
CA GLY A 314 22.21 7.72 22.77
C GLY A 314 21.33 8.81 23.38
N THR A 315 21.86 9.47 24.40
CA THR A 315 21.24 10.59 25.09
C THR A 315 21.88 11.91 24.67
N MET A 316 21.26 13.04 25.04
CA MET A 316 21.88 14.36 24.88
C MET A 316 23.24 14.48 25.60
N ALA A 317 23.52 13.68 26.64
CA ALA A 317 24.83 13.66 27.30
C ALA A 317 25.92 12.99 26.44
N ASP A 318 25.55 11.98 25.66
CA ASP A 318 26.46 11.28 24.74
C ASP A 318 26.78 12.13 23.51
N ILE A 319 25.81 12.93 23.04
CA ILE A 319 26.03 13.94 21.98
C ILE A 319 26.95 15.06 22.48
N ARG A 320 26.79 15.50 23.74
CA ARG A 320 27.66 16.51 24.37
C ARG A 320 29.11 16.04 24.50
N SER A 321 29.36 14.75 24.75
CA SER A 321 30.73 14.22 24.88
C SER A 321 31.42 13.94 23.55
N HIS A 322 30.68 13.59 22.48
CA HIS A 322 31.22 13.28 21.15
C HIS A 322 31.00 14.40 20.11
N PHE A 323 30.74 15.64 20.56
CA PHE A 323 30.30 16.74 19.69
C PHE A 323 31.18 16.98 18.45
N GLN A 324 32.51 17.02 18.59
CA GLN A 324 33.41 17.30 17.46
C GLN A 324 33.38 16.17 16.41
N ASP A 325 33.28 14.92 16.87
CA ASP A 325 33.18 13.75 16.00
C ASP A 325 31.83 13.71 15.28
N LEU A 326 30.74 13.99 16.01
CA LEU A 326 29.38 14.04 15.46
C LEU A 326 29.17 15.19 14.46
N MET A 327 29.70 16.38 14.74
CA MET A 327 29.69 17.49 13.79
C MET A 327 30.49 17.18 12.53
N SER A 328 31.64 16.51 12.68
CA SER A 328 32.45 16.06 11.55
C SER A 328 31.78 14.94 10.76
N TYR A 329 31.00 14.07 11.41
CA TYR A 329 30.13 13.09 10.76
C TYR A 329 29.04 13.77 9.93
N CYS A 330 28.27 14.70 10.50
CA CYS A 330 27.25 15.46 9.77
C CYS A 330 27.87 16.21 8.57
N ALA A 331 29.04 16.83 8.73
CA ALA A 331 29.74 17.50 7.64
C ALA A 331 30.19 16.54 6.51
N ARG A 332 30.57 15.30 6.84
CA ARG A 332 30.87 14.26 5.83
C ARG A 332 29.61 13.80 5.08
N ASP A 333 28.48 13.63 5.75
CA ASP A 333 27.22 13.28 5.08
C ASP A 333 26.68 14.44 4.22
N VAL A 334 26.89 15.70 4.62
CA VAL A 334 26.65 16.89 3.78
C VAL A 334 27.57 16.92 2.56
N GLN A 335 28.87 16.67 2.72
CA GLN A 335 29.82 16.58 1.60
C GLN A 335 29.44 15.44 0.64
N ALA A 336 29.18 14.23 1.15
CA ALA A 336 28.77 13.10 0.34
C ALA A 336 27.44 13.36 -0.40
N THR A 337 26.54 14.15 0.20
CA THR A 337 25.30 14.60 -0.45
C THR A 337 25.56 15.62 -1.57
N HIS A 338 26.56 16.50 -1.43
CA HIS A 338 27.02 17.39 -2.50
C HIS A 338 27.63 16.62 -3.67
N GLU A 339 28.57 15.71 -3.41
CA GLU A 339 29.22 14.86 -4.43
C GLU A 339 28.18 14.00 -5.18
N VAL A 340 27.23 13.42 -4.46
CA VAL A 340 26.09 12.69 -5.06
C VAL A 340 25.21 13.61 -5.91
N PHE A 341 24.97 14.85 -5.48
CA PHE A 341 24.19 15.84 -6.23
C PHE A 341 24.89 16.28 -7.52
N GLN A 342 26.22 16.40 -7.52
CA GLN A 342 27.01 16.73 -8.71
C GLN A 342 26.82 15.71 -9.84
N GLU A 343 26.86 14.41 -9.51
CA GLU A 343 26.59 13.35 -10.49
C GLU A 343 25.09 13.23 -10.84
N GLN A 344 24.19 13.47 -9.89
CA GLN A 344 22.76 13.21 -10.10
C GLN A 344 22.02 14.29 -10.87
N LEU A 345 22.28 15.59 -10.67
CA LEU A 345 21.47 16.62 -11.33
C LEU A 345 21.57 16.56 -12.87
N PRO A 346 22.76 16.39 -13.49
CA PRO A 346 22.87 16.23 -14.95
C PRO A 346 22.11 14.98 -15.45
N LEU A 347 22.29 13.84 -14.79
CA LEU A 347 21.60 12.58 -15.12
C LEU A 347 20.08 12.68 -14.93
N PHE A 348 19.61 13.43 -13.93
CA PHE A 348 18.19 13.69 -13.71
C PHE A 348 17.60 14.51 -14.86
N MET A 349 18.28 15.58 -15.27
CA MET A 349 17.83 16.43 -16.39
C MET A 349 17.87 15.70 -17.73
N GLU A 350 18.81 14.77 -17.94
CA GLU A 350 18.84 13.88 -19.11
C GLU A 350 17.69 12.86 -19.09
N ARG A 351 17.36 12.28 -17.93
CA ARG A 351 16.26 11.31 -17.77
C ARG A 351 14.87 11.97 -17.70
N CYS A 352 14.78 13.24 -17.31
CA CYS A 352 13.53 14.01 -17.21
C CYS A 352 13.63 15.33 -18.02
N PRO A 353 13.70 15.25 -19.37
CA PRO A 353 14.10 16.38 -20.22
C PRO A 353 13.08 17.53 -20.28
N HIS A 354 11.84 17.34 -19.81
CA HIS A 354 10.83 18.39 -19.81
C HIS A 354 10.83 19.18 -18.50
N PRO A 355 10.98 20.53 -18.53
CA PRO A 355 11.18 21.35 -17.32
C PRO A 355 10.01 21.26 -16.33
N VAL A 356 8.79 20.94 -16.81
CA VAL A 356 7.60 20.68 -15.98
C VAL A 356 7.85 19.64 -14.88
N THR A 357 8.65 18.60 -15.14
CA THR A 357 8.92 17.58 -14.10
C THR A 357 9.80 18.12 -12.97
N PHE A 358 10.79 18.94 -13.29
CA PHE A 358 11.61 19.62 -12.28
C PHE A 358 10.78 20.66 -11.50
N ALA A 359 10.05 21.53 -12.19
CA ALA A 359 9.18 22.54 -11.56
C ALA A 359 8.07 21.92 -10.68
N GLY A 360 7.44 20.84 -11.16
CA GLY A 360 6.41 20.11 -10.42
C GLY A 360 6.94 19.41 -9.16
N MET A 361 8.16 18.86 -9.21
CA MET A 361 8.81 18.29 -8.02
C MET A 361 9.16 19.35 -6.97
N LEU A 362 9.67 20.52 -7.39
CA LEU A 362 9.94 21.65 -6.48
C LEU A 362 8.68 22.07 -5.71
N GLU A 363 7.55 22.22 -6.40
CA GLU A 363 6.30 22.67 -5.75
C GLU A 363 5.63 21.56 -4.92
N MET A 364 5.74 20.30 -5.35
CA MET A 364 5.27 19.14 -4.57
C MET A 364 6.03 18.99 -3.24
N GLY A 365 7.31 19.36 -3.20
CA GLY A 365 8.15 19.31 -2.00
C GLY A 365 7.74 20.29 -0.88
N VAL A 366 7.02 21.38 -1.19
CA VAL A 366 6.65 22.43 -0.21
C VAL A 366 5.26 22.29 0.42
N SER A 367 4.69 21.08 0.35
CA SER A 367 3.41 20.69 0.99
C SER A 367 3.28 21.14 2.45
N TYR A 368 2.04 21.40 2.87
CA TYR A 368 1.69 22.09 4.11
C TYR A 368 0.26 21.74 4.53
N LEU A 369 0.09 21.24 5.76
CA LEU A 369 -1.24 20.91 6.32
C LEU A 369 -1.55 21.82 7.52
N PRO A 370 -2.54 22.74 7.42
CA PRO A 370 -2.98 23.52 8.58
C PRO A 370 -3.71 22.64 9.59
N VAL A 371 -3.46 22.88 10.88
CA VAL A 371 -4.16 22.23 12.00
C VAL A 371 -4.46 23.25 13.11
N ASN A 372 -5.37 22.91 14.01
CA ASN A 372 -5.71 23.71 15.18
C ASN A 372 -5.78 22.83 16.45
N GLY A 373 -6.24 23.40 17.56
CA GLY A 373 -6.38 22.70 18.86
C GLY A 373 -7.14 21.36 18.79
N ASN A 374 -8.04 21.18 17.82
CA ASN A 374 -8.79 19.94 17.63
C ASN A 374 -7.88 18.75 17.29
N TRP A 375 -6.65 18.95 16.80
CA TRP A 375 -5.70 17.87 16.57
C TRP A 375 -5.38 17.09 17.86
N LYS A 376 -5.13 17.79 18.97
CA LYS A 376 -4.87 17.16 20.29
C LYS A 376 -6.11 16.41 20.77
N ARG A 377 -7.26 17.10 20.75
CA ARG A 377 -8.58 16.55 21.09
C ARG A 377 -8.90 15.26 20.32
N TYR A 378 -8.60 15.22 19.02
CA TYR A 378 -8.76 14.01 18.19
C TYR A 378 -7.82 12.88 18.61
N LEU A 379 -6.55 13.15 18.90
CA LEU A 379 -5.61 12.12 19.40
C LEU A 379 -6.11 11.54 20.73
N ASP A 380 -6.54 12.41 21.65
CA ASP A 380 -7.01 12.04 22.99
C ASP A 380 -8.33 11.26 22.93
N ASP A 381 -9.33 11.75 22.16
CA ASP A 381 -10.62 11.09 21.96
C ASP A 381 -10.45 9.73 21.26
N ALA A 382 -9.61 9.64 20.22
CA ALA A 382 -9.38 8.39 19.49
C ALA A 382 -8.60 7.37 20.32
N GLN A 383 -7.64 7.81 21.13
CA GLN A 383 -6.91 6.93 22.06
C GLN A 383 -7.80 6.49 23.24
N GLY A 384 -8.60 7.39 23.81
CA GLY A 384 -9.55 7.09 24.87
C GLY A 384 -10.57 6.03 24.46
N ILE A 385 -11.27 6.27 23.34
CA ILE A 385 -12.26 5.31 22.79
C ILE A 385 -11.59 3.99 22.37
N TYR A 386 -10.36 4.02 21.83
CA TYR A 386 -9.60 2.79 21.56
C TYR A 386 -9.37 1.95 22.83
N GLU A 387 -8.99 2.59 23.94
CA GLU A 387 -8.76 1.91 25.20
C GLU A 387 -10.05 1.44 25.87
N GLU A 388 -11.13 2.23 25.85
CA GLU A 388 -12.44 1.82 26.35
C GLU A 388 -12.95 0.59 25.60
N LEU A 389 -12.89 0.59 24.28
CA LEU A 389 -13.24 -0.55 23.46
C LEU A 389 -12.33 -1.76 23.76
N GLN A 390 -11.02 -1.56 23.99
CA GLN A 390 -10.16 -2.66 24.46
C GLN A 390 -10.58 -3.21 25.83
N LYS A 391 -10.95 -2.34 26.78
CA LYS A 391 -11.44 -2.73 28.11
C LYS A 391 -12.78 -3.49 28.00
N GLU A 392 -13.70 -3.04 27.14
CA GLU A 392 -14.98 -3.70 26.84
C GLU A 392 -14.81 -5.08 26.18
N MET A 393 -13.94 -5.17 25.17
CA MET A 393 -13.60 -6.42 24.49
C MET A 393 -12.94 -7.40 25.45
N LYS A 394 -11.98 -6.94 26.26
CA LYS A 394 -11.30 -7.78 27.25
C LYS A 394 -12.29 -8.33 28.28
N LYS A 395 -13.24 -7.52 28.76
CA LYS A 395 -14.34 -7.95 29.64
C LYS A 395 -15.26 -8.97 28.97
N SER A 396 -15.63 -8.76 27.70
CA SER A 396 -16.43 -9.72 26.93
C SER A 396 -15.73 -11.06 26.73
N LEU A 397 -14.40 -11.05 26.50
CA LEU A 397 -13.58 -12.26 26.43
C LEU A 397 -13.45 -12.96 27.79
N MET A 398 -13.32 -12.22 28.90
CA MET A 398 -13.34 -12.79 30.26
C MET A 398 -14.67 -13.50 30.54
N ASN A 399 -15.81 -12.88 30.19
CA ASN A 399 -17.13 -13.49 30.34
C ASN A 399 -17.22 -14.81 29.56
N LEU A 400 -16.83 -14.83 28.28
CA LEU A 400 -16.82 -16.05 27.47
C LEU A 400 -15.93 -17.16 28.05
N ALA A 401 -14.79 -16.82 28.67
CA ALA A 401 -13.94 -17.78 29.37
C ALA A 401 -14.58 -18.31 30.66
N ASN A 402 -15.27 -17.46 31.43
CA ASN A 402 -16.01 -17.86 32.63
C ASN A 402 -17.20 -18.77 32.28
N ASP A 403 -18.02 -18.39 31.29
CA ASP A 403 -19.16 -19.15 30.80
C ASP A 403 -18.74 -20.52 30.24
N ALA A 404 -17.63 -20.56 29.49
CA ALA A 404 -17.07 -21.81 29.02
C ALA A 404 -16.60 -22.70 30.20
N CYS A 405 -15.93 -22.14 31.21
CA CYS A 405 -15.46 -22.91 32.36
C CYS A 405 -16.60 -23.61 33.13
N GLN A 406 -17.83 -23.08 33.10
CA GLN A 406 -19.00 -23.72 33.72
C GLN A 406 -19.33 -25.07 33.06
N LEU A 407 -19.00 -25.28 31.77
CA LEU A 407 -19.29 -26.50 31.01
C LEU A 407 -18.53 -27.75 31.51
N LEU A 408 -17.55 -27.58 32.40
CA LEU A 408 -16.93 -28.67 33.15
C LEU A 408 -17.99 -29.47 33.95
N HIS A 409 -19.01 -28.80 34.49
CA HIS A 409 -20.09 -29.43 35.25
C HIS A 409 -20.95 -30.29 34.31
N GLY A 410 -21.03 -31.59 34.61
CA GLY A 410 -21.75 -32.57 33.78
C GLY A 410 -21.06 -32.87 32.45
N HIS A 411 -19.76 -32.55 32.28
CA HIS A 411 -18.97 -32.77 31.06
C HIS A 411 -19.57 -32.19 29.76
N ARG A 412 -20.41 -31.16 29.86
CA ARG A 412 -21.15 -30.53 28.75
C ARG A 412 -20.26 -29.92 27.65
N TYR A 413 -18.96 -29.80 27.90
CA TYR A 413 -17.97 -29.42 26.89
C TYR A 413 -17.76 -30.50 25.81
N LYS A 414 -18.08 -31.77 26.08
CA LYS A 414 -17.94 -32.86 25.10
C LYS A 414 -18.89 -32.72 23.91
N ASP A 415 -20.08 -32.17 24.15
CA ASP A 415 -21.09 -31.90 23.11
C ASP A 415 -20.81 -30.61 22.32
N ASP A 416 -19.75 -29.86 22.65
CA ASP A 416 -19.51 -28.51 22.17
C ASP A 416 -18.46 -28.47 21.03
N PRO A 417 -18.84 -28.20 19.77
CA PRO A 417 -17.95 -28.33 18.62
C PRO A 417 -16.68 -27.46 18.61
N TRP A 418 -16.60 -26.44 19.47
CA TRP A 418 -15.44 -25.56 19.59
C TRP A 418 -14.55 -25.87 20.79
N LEU A 419 -15.07 -26.59 21.80
CA LEU A 419 -14.45 -26.68 23.12
C LEU A 419 -14.14 -28.12 23.57
N TRP A 420 -14.62 -29.13 22.86
CA TRP A 420 -14.39 -30.55 23.16
C TRP A 420 -12.90 -30.94 23.23
N ASP A 421 -12.07 -30.30 22.42
CA ASP A 421 -10.63 -30.57 22.22
C ASP A 421 -9.71 -29.61 23.00
N LEU A 422 -10.13 -29.16 24.19
CA LEU A 422 -9.33 -28.32 25.10
C LEU A 422 -8.83 -29.12 26.33
N GLU A 423 -7.80 -28.59 27.00
CA GLU A 423 -7.23 -29.17 28.24
C GLU A 423 -8.18 -29.03 29.44
N TRP A 424 -9.18 -29.91 29.55
CA TRP A 424 -10.18 -29.89 30.62
C TRP A 424 -9.69 -30.44 31.97
N ASP A 425 -8.49 -31.02 32.02
CA ASP A 425 -7.92 -31.63 33.23
C ASP A 425 -7.81 -30.65 34.40
N THR A 426 -8.36 -31.06 35.54
CA THR A 426 -8.32 -30.33 36.81
C THR A 426 -7.15 -30.80 37.66
N GLN A 427 -6.54 -29.87 38.41
CA GLN A 427 -5.48 -30.23 39.35
C GLN A 427 -6.06 -30.68 40.69
N GLU A 428 -5.72 -31.91 41.09
CA GLU A 428 -6.01 -32.46 42.42
C GLU A 428 -5.41 -31.61 43.56
N PHE A 429 -6.20 -31.43 44.61
CA PHE A 429 -5.80 -30.71 45.82
C PHE A 429 -4.85 -31.55 46.68
N LYS A 430 -3.62 -31.07 46.90
CA LYS A 430 -2.56 -31.83 47.60
C LYS A 430 -2.26 -31.25 48.99
N GLN A 431 -2.97 -31.78 49.99
CA GLN A 431 -2.76 -31.53 51.42
C GLN A 431 -1.35 -31.93 51.91
N LYS A 432 -0.95 -31.41 53.08
CA LYS A 432 0.26 -31.85 53.78
C LYS A 432 0.10 -33.30 54.28
N LYS A 433 0.72 -34.28 53.62
CA LYS A 433 0.82 -35.64 54.17
C LYS A 433 1.62 -35.64 55.48
N ASN A 434 1.07 -36.27 56.52
CA ASN A 434 1.77 -36.55 57.78
C ASN A 434 3.09 -37.31 57.54
N PRO A 435 4.12 -37.11 58.38
CA PRO A 435 5.42 -37.79 58.28
C PRO A 435 5.32 -39.26 58.70
N GLY A 436 4.78 -40.11 57.82
CA GLY A 436 4.70 -41.56 58.04
C GLY A 436 6.09 -42.18 58.23
N LYS A 437 6.27 -42.91 59.34
CA LYS A 437 7.54 -43.55 59.74
C LYS A 437 8.09 -44.46 58.62
N LYS A 438 9.11 -44.00 57.88
CA LYS A 438 9.82 -44.84 56.90
C LYS A 438 10.58 -45.96 57.63
N LYS A 439 10.27 -47.22 57.31
CA LYS A 439 11.13 -48.36 57.66
C LYS A 439 12.53 -48.14 57.07
N LYS A 440 13.56 -48.12 57.92
CA LYS A 440 14.97 -48.04 57.50
C LYS A 440 15.33 -49.35 56.76
N LYS A 441 15.69 -49.26 55.48
CA LYS A 441 16.31 -50.37 54.74
C LYS A 441 17.72 -49.93 54.36
N LYS A 442 18.72 -50.71 54.74
CA LYS A 442 20.14 -50.36 54.66
C LYS A 442 20.71 -50.66 53.27
N LYS A 443 21.42 -49.70 52.68
CA LYS A 443 22.58 -49.93 51.82
C LYS A 443 23.39 -48.63 51.67
N ASP A 444 24.44 -48.56 52.47
CA ASP A 444 25.85 -48.40 52.09
C ASP A 444 26.24 -47.40 50.97
N GLU A 445 27.34 -46.69 51.19
CA GLU A 445 27.90 -45.59 50.38
C GLU A 445 28.67 -46.09 49.15
N ASP A 446 28.81 -45.24 48.11
CA ASP A 446 30.13 -44.84 47.57
C ASP A 446 30.04 -43.70 46.51
N GLY A 447 31.17 -43.09 46.15
CA GLY A 447 31.35 -42.36 44.88
C GLY A 447 31.21 -40.81 44.87
N ASN A 448 32.29 -40.11 45.26
CA ASN A 448 32.45 -38.65 45.16
C ASN A 448 32.90 -38.19 43.74
N GLY A 449 32.67 -36.92 43.36
CA GLY A 449 33.48 -36.26 42.31
C GLY A 449 32.89 -35.06 41.54
N GLN A 450 33.08 -33.83 42.07
CA GLN A 450 33.40 -32.56 41.34
C GLN A 450 32.42 -32.02 40.25
N ALA A 451 32.32 -30.71 39.95
CA ALA A 451 33.05 -29.52 40.42
C ALA A 451 32.17 -28.25 40.55
N SER A 452 32.68 -27.30 41.32
CA SER A 452 32.38 -25.85 41.36
C SER A 452 33.05 -25.12 40.17
N SER A 453 32.90 -23.82 39.85
CA SER A 453 31.98 -22.71 40.24
C SER A 453 32.32 -21.43 39.45
N ALA A 454 31.32 -20.59 39.12
CA ALA A 454 31.39 -19.10 39.08
C ALA A 454 29.94 -18.57 38.99
N ALA A 455 29.39 -17.65 39.80
CA ALA A 455 29.88 -16.41 40.46
C ALA A 455 29.88 -15.20 39.50
N THR A 456 29.33 -14.00 39.84
CA THR A 456 28.61 -13.59 41.08
C THR A 456 27.79 -12.30 40.89
N GLY A 457 26.79 -12.10 41.78
CA GLY A 457 26.40 -10.78 42.34
C GLY A 457 25.32 -9.98 41.59
N ALA A 458 24.54 -9.11 42.22
CA ALA A 458 24.31 -8.73 43.64
C ALA A 458 23.07 -7.80 43.68
N GLU A 459 22.29 -7.55 44.75
CA GLU A 459 22.12 -8.08 46.13
C GLU A 459 20.65 -7.74 46.54
N GLY A 460 20.08 -7.96 47.73
CA GLY A 460 20.49 -8.41 49.08
C GLY A 460 19.18 -8.59 49.91
N SER A 461 19.06 -8.46 51.24
CA SER A 461 19.99 -8.49 52.39
C SER A 461 19.16 -8.29 53.68
N ALA A 462 18.81 -9.35 54.43
CA ALA A 462 18.07 -9.25 55.71
C ALA A 462 18.31 -10.46 56.64
N GLU A 463 19.03 -10.24 57.73
CA GLU A 463 19.18 -11.10 58.92
C GLU A 463 18.59 -10.32 60.12
N ASP A 464 18.37 -10.83 61.33
CA ASP A 464 18.67 -12.14 61.94
C ASP A 464 17.60 -12.45 63.03
N TRP A 465 17.68 -13.64 63.66
CA TRP A 465 17.61 -13.87 65.12
C TRP A 465 17.63 -15.39 65.41
N GLN A 466 18.65 -15.83 66.15
CA GLN A 466 18.82 -17.19 66.70
C GLN A 466 17.78 -17.47 67.84
N GLU A 467 17.66 -18.64 68.49
CA GLU A 467 18.61 -19.77 68.58
C GLU A 467 17.96 -21.16 68.84
N VAL A 468 18.82 -22.17 68.84
CA VAL A 468 18.67 -23.56 69.30
C VAL A 468 17.98 -23.68 70.67
N LEU A 469 17.18 -24.73 70.85
CA LEU A 469 17.05 -25.39 72.16
C LEU A 469 16.86 -26.91 72.01
N LEU A 470 17.49 -27.67 72.90
CA LEU A 470 17.48 -29.13 72.95
C LEU A 470 16.44 -29.67 73.95
N ALA A 471 16.19 -30.97 73.87
CA ALA A 471 15.12 -31.74 74.53
C ALA A 471 14.81 -31.42 76.02
N PRO A 472 13.53 -31.44 76.42
CA PRO A 472 13.12 -31.60 77.82
C PRO A 472 13.13 -33.08 78.26
N PRO A 473 13.31 -33.37 79.57
CA PRO A 473 13.27 -34.72 80.14
C PRO A 473 11.86 -35.19 80.55
N ASP A 474 11.80 -36.38 81.15
CA ASP A 474 10.63 -37.19 81.51
C ASP A 474 9.79 -36.60 82.68
N PRO A 475 8.44 -36.54 82.60
CA PRO A 475 7.57 -36.15 83.71
C PRO A 475 7.11 -37.35 84.55
N GLY A 476 7.10 -37.19 85.88
CA GLY A 476 6.64 -38.19 86.84
C GLY A 476 5.11 -38.33 86.95
N PRO A 477 4.60 -39.16 87.88
CA PRO A 477 3.17 -39.35 88.12
C PRO A 477 2.49 -38.07 88.62
N PRO A 478 1.17 -37.89 88.38
CA PRO A 478 0.45 -36.66 88.70
C PRO A 478 0.26 -36.46 90.21
N GLY A 479 0.33 -35.20 90.63
CA GLY A 479 -0.17 -34.75 91.94
C GLY A 479 -1.61 -34.27 91.85
N GLU A 480 -2.34 -34.40 92.96
CA GLU A 480 -3.75 -33.98 93.07
C GLU A 480 -3.84 -32.48 93.40
N ASP A 481 -3.91 -31.60 92.39
CA ASP A 481 -4.50 -30.23 92.48
C ASP A 481 -4.44 -29.47 91.12
N GLU A 482 -5.29 -29.82 90.14
CA GLU A 482 -5.49 -28.94 88.95
C GLU A 482 -6.86 -29.06 88.25
N GLU A 483 -7.97 -29.12 89.01
CA GLU A 483 -9.33 -29.06 88.42
C GLU A 483 -9.78 -27.62 88.07
N LEU A 484 -8.97 -26.91 87.29
CA LEU A 484 -9.28 -25.56 86.79
C LEU A 484 -9.34 -25.52 85.26
N LYS A 485 -10.53 -25.18 84.76
CA LYS A 485 -10.94 -25.21 83.35
C LYS A 485 -9.89 -24.70 82.37
N VAL A 486 -9.37 -25.60 81.52
CA VAL A 486 -8.60 -25.24 80.32
C VAL A 486 -9.35 -24.16 79.53
N PRO A 487 -8.75 -22.98 79.27
CA PRO A 487 -9.38 -21.92 78.50
C PRO A 487 -9.89 -22.42 77.14
N ALA A 488 -11.13 -22.05 76.78
CA ALA A 488 -11.72 -22.41 75.50
C ALA A 488 -10.89 -21.92 74.30
N SER A 489 -10.08 -20.87 74.49
CA SER A 489 -9.08 -20.39 73.54
C SER A 489 -7.92 -21.37 73.32
N GLN A 490 -7.39 -22.03 74.34
CA GLN A 490 -6.38 -23.08 74.19
C GLN A 490 -6.96 -24.31 73.50
N LEU A 491 -8.14 -24.77 73.93
CA LEU A 491 -8.83 -25.93 73.33
C LEU A 491 -9.22 -25.65 71.86
N CYS A 492 -9.54 -24.40 71.52
CA CYS A 492 -9.71 -23.95 70.14
C CYS A 492 -8.38 -23.88 69.38
N LEU A 493 -7.30 -23.39 70.00
CA LEU A 493 -5.96 -23.33 69.41
C LEU A 493 -5.40 -24.73 69.10
N GLU A 494 -5.70 -25.73 69.92
CA GLU A 494 -5.30 -27.12 69.68
C GLU A 494 -6.10 -27.75 68.54
N ARG A 495 -7.42 -27.58 68.49
CA ARG A 495 -8.21 -27.93 67.30
C ARG A 495 -7.72 -27.22 66.04
N LEU A 496 -7.31 -25.95 66.13
CA LEU A 496 -6.70 -25.22 65.02
C LEU A 496 -5.34 -25.82 64.62
N LYS A 497 -4.49 -26.21 65.57
CA LYS A 497 -3.23 -26.94 65.31
C LYS A 497 -3.49 -28.28 64.61
N GLU A 498 -4.53 -29.03 64.99
CA GLU A 498 -4.94 -30.24 64.27
C GLU A 498 -5.32 -29.93 62.81
N THR A 499 -6.04 -28.83 62.55
CA THR A 499 -6.37 -28.41 61.17
C THR A 499 -5.17 -27.93 60.34
N VAL A 500 -3.98 -27.71 60.93
CA VAL A 500 -2.76 -27.40 60.15
C VAL A 500 -2.37 -28.52 59.19
N ALA A 501 -2.74 -29.78 59.49
CA ALA A 501 -2.57 -30.90 58.57
C ALA A 501 -3.47 -30.80 57.30
N LEU A 502 -4.62 -30.12 57.41
CA LEU A 502 -5.56 -29.91 56.29
C LEU A 502 -5.09 -28.79 55.35
N GLN A 503 -4.12 -27.96 55.74
CA GLN A 503 -3.59 -26.90 54.89
C GLN A 503 -2.90 -27.47 53.63
N PRO A 504 -3.01 -26.78 52.47
CA PRO A 504 -2.31 -27.18 51.26
C PRO A 504 -0.78 -27.11 51.46
N LYS A 505 -0.04 -28.05 50.84
CA LYS A 505 1.43 -28.10 51.01
C LYS A 505 2.17 -26.94 50.31
N ARG A 506 1.52 -26.33 49.32
CA ARG A 506 1.90 -25.09 48.62
C ARG A 506 0.61 -24.47 48.11
N LEU A 507 0.50 -23.14 48.05
CA LEU A 507 -0.64 -22.49 47.41
C LEU A 507 -0.73 -22.97 45.96
N GLN A 508 -1.81 -23.69 45.62
CA GLN A 508 -2.06 -24.17 44.27
C GLN A 508 -2.83 -23.08 43.51
N HIS A 509 -2.41 -22.79 42.28
CA HIS A 509 -3.09 -21.80 41.44
C HIS A 509 -4.41 -22.38 40.91
N LEU A 510 -5.52 -21.87 41.45
CA LEU A 510 -6.91 -22.19 41.09
C LEU A 510 -7.21 -23.71 40.98
N PRO A 511 -7.06 -24.50 42.08
CA PRO A 511 -7.42 -25.93 42.06
C PRO A 511 -8.87 -26.15 41.60
N GLY A 512 -9.15 -27.33 41.05
CA GLY A 512 -10.46 -27.67 40.47
C GLY A 512 -10.78 -27.01 39.11
N HIS A 513 -9.96 -26.07 38.60
CA HIS A 513 -10.19 -25.43 37.30
C HIS A 513 -9.39 -26.10 36.16
N PRO A 514 -9.92 -26.07 34.91
CA PRO A 514 -9.25 -26.61 33.72
C PRO A 514 -7.83 -26.08 33.48
N GLY A 515 -6.97 -26.89 32.87
CA GLY A 515 -5.61 -26.50 32.46
C GLY A 515 -5.60 -25.25 31.57
N TRP A 516 -6.52 -25.16 30.60
CA TRP A 516 -6.61 -23.99 29.71
C TRP A 516 -7.08 -22.71 30.44
N TYR A 517 -8.02 -22.81 31.38
CA TYR A 517 -8.58 -21.65 32.08
C TYR A 517 -7.56 -21.05 33.07
N ARG A 518 -6.81 -21.90 33.76
CA ARG A 518 -5.75 -21.46 34.67
C ARG A 518 -4.64 -20.67 33.96
N LYS A 519 -4.31 -21.04 32.71
CA LYS A 519 -3.36 -20.28 31.86
C LYS A 519 -3.86 -18.87 31.47
N LEU A 520 -5.15 -18.56 31.68
CA LEU A 520 -5.72 -17.23 31.44
C LEU A 520 -5.76 -16.35 32.70
N CYS A 521 -5.55 -16.90 33.89
CA CYS A 521 -5.64 -16.18 35.15
C CYS A 521 -4.23 -15.82 35.67
N PRO A 522 -3.98 -14.58 36.13
CA PRO A 522 -2.72 -14.25 36.79
C PRO A 522 -2.61 -14.98 38.14
N ARG A 523 -1.38 -15.13 38.63
CA ARG A 523 -1.09 -15.70 39.96
C ARG A 523 -1.21 -14.62 41.03
N LEU A 524 -1.64 -15.00 42.23
CA LEU A 524 -1.83 -14.09 43.37
C LEU A 524 -0.55 -13.35 43.78
N GLU A 525 0.61 -13.88 43.38
CA GLU A 525 1.97 -13.35 43.63
C GLU A 525 2.43 -12.33 42.56
N GLU A 526 1.64 -12.08 41.51
CA GLU A 526 2.01 -11.20 40.37
C GLU A 526 1.57 -9.74 40.60
N VAL A 527 2.46 -8.79 40.31
CA VAL A 527 2.19 -7.35 40.41
C VAL A 527 1.10 -6.97 39.41
N GLY A 528 0.02 -6.34 39.89
CA GLY A 528 -1.15 -6.01 39.08
C GLY A 528 -2.15 -7.16 38.92
N TRP A 529 -2.18 -8.13 39.85
CA TRP A 529 -3.18 -9.20 39.88
C TRP A 529 -4.63 -8.68 39.80
N VAL A 530 -5.43 -9.30 38.94
CA VAL A 530 -6.88 -9.04 38.78
C VAL A 530 -7.60 -10.39 38.76
N PRO A 531 -8.69 -10.57 39.53
CA PRO A 531 -9.42 -11.83 39.59
C PRO A 531 -10.00 -12.25 38.23
N GLY A 532 -10.04 -13.57 37.99
CA GLY A 532 -10.55 -14.18 36.77
C GLY A 532 -9.54 -14.25 35.61
N PRO A 533 -9.99 -14.61 34.40
CA PRO A 533 -9.15 -14.92 33.25
C PRO A 533 -8.61 -13.66 32.54
N SER A 534 -7.92 -12.79 33.30
CA SER A 534 -7.53 -11.45 32.90
C SER A 534 -6.29 -11.37 31.99
N LEU A 535 -5.67 -12.50 31.63
CA LEU A 535 -4.60 -12.59 30.63
C LEU A 535 -5.11 -12.87 29.19
N ILE A 536 -6.42 -13.08 29.01
CA ILE A 536 -7.00 -13.42 27.69
C ILE A 536 -6.77 -12.31 26.65
N SER A 537 -6.39 -12.70 25.43
CA SER A 537 -6.20 -11.79 24.29
C SER A 537 -6.52 -12.46 22.95
N LEU A 538 -6.77 -11.64 21.91
CA LEU A 538 -7.04 -12.12 20.54
C LEU A 538 -5.88 -12.92 19.91
N GLN A 539 -4.66 -12.84 20.46
CA GLN A 539 -3.52 -13.61 19.94
C GLN A 539 -3.50 -15.07 20.41
N MET A 540 -4.27 -15.42 21.45
CA MET A 540 -4.26 -16.77 22.02
C MET A 540 -5.10 -17.75 21.19
N ARG A 541 -4.57 -18.97 20.99
CA ARG A 541 -5.26 -20.03 20.21
C ARG A 541 -6.64 -20.40 20.77
N VAL A 542 -6.88 -20.19 22.06
CA VAL A 542 -8.17 -20.49 22.73
C VAL A 542 -9.26 -19.45 22.40
N THR A 543 -8.90 -18.23 22.01
CA THR A 543 -9.85 -17.11 21.88
C THR A 543 -10.87 -17.29 20.75
N PRO A 544 -10.51 -17.72 19.52
CA PRO A 544 -11.50 -18.05 18.49
C PRO A 544 -12.48 -19.16 18.87
N LYS A 545 -12.06 -20.10 19.73
CA LYS A 545 -12.90 -21.20 20.23
C LYS A 545 -13.89 -20.71 21.30
N LEU A 546 -13.43 -19.91 22.26
CA LEU A 546 -14.30 -19.26 23.27
C LEU A 546 -15.34 -18.32 22.62
N MET A 547 -14.95 -17.61 21.56
CA MET A 547 -15.86 -16.79 20.75
C MET A 547 -16.74 -17.60 19.79
N ARG A 548 -16.55 -18.93 19.70
CA ARG A 548 -17.30 -19.86 18.84
C ARG A 548 -17.37 -19.39 17.39
N LEU A 549 -16.22 -19.03 16.81
CA LEU A 549 -16.17 -18.51 15.45
C LEU A 549 -16.52 -19.58 14.42
N ALA A 550 -17.33 -19.21 13.43
CA ALA A 550 -17.74 -20.05 12.32
C ALA A 550 -17.38 -19.42 10.97
N TRP A 551 -17.05 -20.27 9.99
CA TRP A 551 -16.84 -19.92 8.59
C TRP A 551 -17.95 -20.54 7.73
N ASP A 552 -18.79 -19.72 7.09
CA ASP A 552 -19.96 -20.17 6.32
C ASP A 552 -20.87 -21.15 7.12
N GLY A 553 -20.98 -20.94 8.44
CA GLY A 553 -21.75 -21.78 9.36
C GLY A 553 -20.97 -22.94 10.01
N PHE A 554 -19.80 -23.31 9.48
CA PHE A 554 -18.96 -24.39 10.00
C PHE A 554 -18.02 -23.93 11.13
N PRO A 555 -17.83 -24.67 12.22
CA PRO A 555 -17.00 -24.25 13.36
C PRO A 555 -15.51 -24.17 12.97
N LEU A 556 -14.83 -23.12 13.45
CA LEU A 556 -13.38 -23.01 13.32
C LEU A 556 -12.65 -24.00 14.25
N HIS A 557 -11.66 -24.69 13.69
CA HIS A 557 -10.73 -25.59 14.38
C HIS A 557 -9.28 -25.27 14.01
N TYR A 558 -8.32 -25.67 14.84
CA TYR A 558 -6.90 -25.38 14.67
C TYR A 558 -6.09 -26.67 14.62
N SER A 559 -5.30 -26.86 13.55
CA SER A 559 -4.40 -27.99 13.38
C SER A 559 -2.93 -27.52 13.39
N ASP A 560 -2.07 -28.11 14.23
CA ASP A 560 -0.66 -27.70 14.31
C ASP A 560 0.12 -27.83 13.00
N LYS A 561 -0.31 -28.70 12.07
CA LYS A 561 0.31 -28.83 10.74
C LYS A 561 -0.10 -27.73 9.76
N HIS A 562 -1.26 -27.10 9.95
CA HIS A 562 -1.94 -26.33 8.89
C HIS A 562 -2.60 -25.01 9.36
N GLY A 563 -2.56 -24.70 10.65
CA GLY A 563 -3.16 -23.51 11.23
C GLY A 563 -4.68 -23.61 11.35
N TRP A 564 -5.35 -22.47 11.17
CA TRP A 564 -6.79 -22.34 11.28
C TRP A 564 -7.53 -22.83 10.03
N GLY A 565 -8.62 -23.54 10.28
CA GLY A 565 -9.54 -24.04 9.27
C GLY A 565 -10.94 -24.21 9.86
N TYR A 566 -11.85 -24.83 9.11
CA TYR A 566 -13.22 -25.14 9.54
C TYR A 566 -13.58 -26.61 9.29
N LEU A 567 -14.53 -27.13 10.08
CA LEU A 567 -14.95 -28.54 10.04
C LEU A 567 -16.27 -28.71 9.29
N VAL A 568 -16.26 -29.50 8.23
CA VAL A 568 -17.43 -29.85 7.41
C VAL A 568 -17.86 -31.29 7.73
N PRO A 569 -19.09 -31.55 8.18
CA PRO A 569 -19.53 -32.87 8.65
C PRO A 569 -19.91 -33.82 7.50
N GLY A 570 -20.18 -35.08 7.83
CA GLY A 570 -20.65 -36.10 6.89
C GLY A 570 -19.55 -36.98 6.30
N ARG A 571 -18.33 -36.93 6.85
CA ARG A 571 -17.24 -37.81 6.44
C ARG A 571 -17.48 -39.23 7.00
N GLN A 572 -17.64 -40.21 6.12
CA GLN A 572 -17.97 -41.58 6.52
C GLN A 572 -16.75 -42.51 6.58
N ASP A 573 -15.69 -42.24 5.82
CA ASP A 573 -14.50 -43.10 5.70
C ASP A 573 -13.60 -43.14 6.95
N ASN A 574 -13.89 -42.32 7.96
CA ASN A 574 -13.12 -42.21 9.21
C ASN A 574 -13.96 -42.35 10.50
N LEU A 575 -15.18 -42.86 10.41
CA LEU A 575 -15.99 -43.19 11.59
C LEU A 575 -15.56 -44.56 12.16
N PRO A 576 -15.35 -44.69 13.49
CA PRO A 576 -15.04 -45.98 14.10
C PRO A 576 -16.25 -46.91 14.07
N ALA A 577 -16.02 -48.20 13.79
CA ALA A 577 -17.08 -49.20 13.63
C ALA A 577 -17.85 -49.55 14.92
N ALA A 578 -17.28 -49.25 16.09
CA ALA A 578 -17.93 -49.33 17.39
C ALA A 578 -17.31 -48.31 18.37
N PRO A 579 -18.10 -47.71 19.28
CA PRO A 579 -17.54 -46.92 20.38
C PRO A 579 -16.86 -47.85 21.39
N THR A 580 -15.61 -47.55 21.75
CA THR A 580 -14.89 -48.24 22.83
C THR A 580 -14.80 -47.28 24.02
N GLU A 581 -15.17 -47.73 25.23
CA GLU A 581 -15.47 -46.86 26.39
C GLU A 581 -14.25 -46.23 27.09
N MET A 582 -13.06 -46.24 26.45
CA MET A 582 -11.76 -45.98 27.09
C MET A 582 -10.88 -44.93 26.41
N ASP A 583 -11.34 -44.31 25.32
CA ASP A 583 -10.56 -43.32 24.53
C ASP A 583 -11.13 -41.88 24.61
N ASP A 584 -10.35 -40.92 24.11
CA ASP A 584 -10.58 -39.47 24.12
C ASP A 584 -11.98 -39.03 23.62
N PRO A 585 -12.49 -37.85 24.07
CA PRO A 585 -13.77 -37.32 23.61
C PRO A 585 -13.79 -37.13 22.09
N SER A 586 -14.61 -37.92 21.39
CA SER A 586 -14.75 -37.85 19.94
C SER A 586 -15.48 -36.59 19.48
N CYS A 587 -15.16 -36.12 18.27
CA CYS A 587 -15.73 -34.90 17.70
C CYS A 587 -17.26 -34.97 17.57
N PRO A 588 -18.03 -33.97 18.07
CA PRO A 588 -19.50 -33.96 18.03
C PRO A 588 -20.05 -33.60 16.63
N TYR A 589 -19.68 -34.38 15.60
CA TYR A 589 -19.98 -34.10 14.19
C TYR A 589 -21.49 -33.95 13.87
N ARG A 590 -22.36 -34.63 14.62
CA ARG A 590 -23.83 -34.50 14.49
C ARG A 590 -24.35 -33.13 14.94
N VAL A 591 -23.69 -32.52 15.94
CA VAL A 591 -24.01 -31.15 16.40
C VAL A 591 -23.56 -30.13 15.35
N ILE A 592 -22.41 -30.37 14.71
CA ILE A 592 -21.93 -29.56 13.58
C ILE A 592 -22.93 -29.58 12.43
N GLU A 593 -23.46 -30.76 12.09
CA GLU A 593 -24.47 -30.92 11.05
C GLU A 593 -25.78 -30.19 11.38
N TYR A 594 -26.28 -30.31 12.62
CA TYR A 594 -27.46 -29.56 13.08
C TYR A 594 -27.25 -28.04 13.00
N LEU A 595 -26.10 -27.53 13.44
CA LEU A 595 -25.76 -26.11 13.38
C LEU A 595 -25.68 -25.59 11.93
N TYR A 596 -25.16 -26.39 11.00
CA TYR A 596 -25.14 -26.03 9.58
C TYR A 596 -26.56 -26.06 8.96
N ARG A 597 -27.41 -27.02 9.33
CA ARG A 597 -28.83 -27.06 8.93
C ARG A 597 -29.57 -25.80 9.41
N GLN A 598 -29.37 -25.38 10.67
CA GLN A 598 -29.90 -24.12 11.21
C GLN A 598 -29.41 -22.89 10.42
N TYR A 599 -28.10 -22.82 10.10
CA TYR A 599 -27.52 -21.72 9.30
C TYR A 599 -28.13 -21.60 7.89
N CYS A 600 -28.43 -22.72 7.22
CA CYS A 600 -29.10 -22.70 5.92
C CYS A 600 -30.51 -22.10 5.99
N LEU A 601 -31.29 -22.48 7.02
CA LEU A 601 -32.63 -21.95 7.26
C LEU A 601 -32.60 -20.44 7.54
N GLU A 602 -31.68 -19.95 8.39
CA GLU A 602 -31.47 -18.50 8.62
C GLU A 602 -31.15 -17.72 7.33
N LYS A 603 -30.45 -18.35 6.38
CA LYS A 603 -30.04 -17.74 5.10
C LYS A 603 -31.13 -17.82 4.02
N GLY A 604 -32.36 -18.21 4.36
CA GLY A 604 -33.47 -18.31 3.41
C GLY A 604 -33.32 -19.45 2.41
N LYS A 605 -32.55 -20.49 2.74
CA LYS A 605 -32.45 -21.74 1.97
C LYS A 605 -33.22 -22.84 2.69
N GLU A 606 -34.47 -23.05 2.28
CA GLU A 606 -35.40 -23.97 2.94
C GLU A 606 -34.92 -25.44 2.95
N GLN A 607 -34.00 -25.80 2.05
CA GLN A 607 -33.28 -27.08 2.10
C GLN A 607 -31.76 -26.88 1.96
N PRO A 608 -30.93 -27.45 2.85
CA PRO A 608 -29.59 -27.87 2.45
C PRO A 608 -29.71 -29.04 1.46
N PRO A 609 -28.81 -29.20 0.47
CA PRO A 609 -28.85 -30.35 -0.44
C PRO A 609 -28.85 -31.66 0.35
N GLY A 610 -29.91 -32.46 0.18
CA GLY A 610 -30.09 -33.70 0.94
C GLY A 610 -29.00 -34.71 0.61
N LEU A 611 -28.52 -35.46 1.63
CA LEU A 611 -27.50 -36.50 1.45
C LEU A 611 -27.92 -37.63 0.48
N GLU A 612 -29.22 -37.72 0.16
CA GLU A 612 -29.83 -38.79 -0.63
C GLU A 612 -30.46 -38.29 -1.95
N ALA A 613 -30.58 -36.96 -2.14
CA ALA A 613 -31.21 -36.34 -3.31
C ALA A 613 -30.19 -36.07 -4.43
N ALA A 614 -29.43 -37.10 -4.82
CA ALA A 614 -28.33 -37.01 -5.80
C ALA A 614 -28.62 -37.76 -7.12
N MET A 615 -29.89 -37.99 -7.41
CA MET A 615 -30.42 -38.47 -8.69
C MET A 615 -31.73 -37.70 -8.96
N GLU A 616 -32.04 -37.48 -10.24
CA GLU A 616 -33.31 -36.92 -10.74
C GLU A 616 -33.62 -35.45 -10.35
N ASP A 617 -32.76 -34.51 -10.77
CA ASP A 617 -33.25 -33.25 -11.39
C ASP A 617 -32.17 -32.57 -12.28
N GLU A 618 -31.88 -33.15 -13.45
CA GLU A 618 -31.01 -32.55 -14.47
C GLU A 618 -31.61 -32.67 -15.89
N LEU A 619 -32.89 -32.32 -16.05
CA LEU A 619 -33.52 -32.25 -17.37
C LEU A 619 -34.72 -31.28 -17.45
N LEU A 620 -34.49 -30.06 -17.96
CA LEU A 620 -35.26 -29.40 -19.04
C LEU A 620 -35.22 -27.85 -18.99
N LEU A 621 -35.10 -27.24 -20.18
CA LEU A 621 -35.31 -25.81 -20.52
C LEU A 621 -34.29 -24.78 -19.95
N MET A 622 -33.69 -23.87 -20.75
CA MET A 622 -33.70 -23.76 -22.21
C MET A 622 -32.45 -23.07 -22.79
N ASP A 623 -31.98 -23.63 -23.91
CA ASP A 623 -31.09 -23.09 -24.95
C ASP A 623 -29.86 -22.21 -24.59
N GLY A 624 -28.69 -22.86 -24.54
CA GLY A 624 -27.37 -22.21 -24.54
C GLY A 624 -26.55 -22.45 -25.82
N SER A 625 -27.18 -22.92 -26.90
CA SER A 625 -26.49 -23.51 -28.08
C SER A 625 -25.55 -22.55 -28.82
N THR A 626 -25.90 -21.27 -28.88
CA THR A 626 -25.15 -20.25 -29.64
C THR A 626 -23.89 -19.71 -28.94
N MET A 627 -23.70 -19.99 -27.64
CA MET A 627 -22.51 -19.55 -26.91
C MET A 627 -21.34 -20.53 -27.03
N TRP A 628 -21.61 -21.84 -26.96
CA TRP A 628 -20.57 -22.87 -26.89
C TRP A 628 -19.86 -23.12 -28.23
N GLN A 629 -20.55 -22.99 -29.37
CA GLN A 629 -19.91 -23.16 -30.68
C GLN A 629 -18.76 -22.16 -30.91
N LYS A 630 -18.93 -20.89 -30.51
CA LYS A 630 -17.85 -19.87 -30.58
C LYS A 630 -16.69 -20.17 -29.64
N VAL A 631 -16.92 -20.84 -28.51
CA VAL A 631 -15.86 -21.25 -27.59
C VAL A 631 -15.06 -22.43 -28.16
N GLU A 632 -15.72 -23.36 -28.86
CA GLU A 632 -15.05 -24.51 -29.47
C GLU A 632 -14.29 -24.15 -30.77
N GLU A 633 -14.76 -23.19 -31.56
CA GLU A 633 -13.98 -22.64 -32.67
C GLU A 633 -12.70 -21.94 -32.19
N LEU A 634 -12.77 -21.19 -31.08
CA LEU A 634 -11.61 -20.52 -30.49
C LEU A 634 -10.61 -21.49 -29.82
N SER A 635 -11.06 -22.64 -29.32
CA SER A 635 -10.18 -23.61 -28.64
C SER A 635 -9.32 -24.45 -29.57
N ARG A 636 -9.62 -24.46 -30.89
CA ARG A 636 -8.89 -25.24 -31.90
C ARG A 636 -7.68 -24.51 -32.51
N VAL A 637 -7.36 -23.27 -32.07
CA VAL A 637 -6.22 -22.48 -32.58
C VAL A 637 -5.35 -21.90 -31.45
N GLU A 638 -4.86 -22.74 -30.54
CA GLU A 638 -3.59 -22.49 -29.83
C GLU A 638 -2.98 -23.76 -29.18
N VAL A 639 -2.33 -24.60 -29.99
CA VAL A 639 -1.39 -25.64 -29.52
C VAL A 639 -0.15 -25.62 -30.42
N ASP A 640 0.88 -24.87 -30.03
CA ASP A 640 2.18 -24.90 -30.72
C ASP A 640 2.90 -26.23 -30.44
N VAL A 641 3.02 -27.07 -31.48
CA VAL A 641 3.71 -28.36 -31.43
C VAL A 641 5.13 -28.21 -32.01
N GLU A 642 6.13 -27.91 -31.19
CA GLU A 642 7.55 -28.21 -31.49
C GLU A 642 8.51 -28.07 -30.29
N GLU A 643 8.55 -29.06 -29.37
CA GLU A 643 9.81 -29.49 -28.70
C GLU A 643 9.68 -30.83 -27.94
N LYS A 644 9.44 -31.94 -28.67
CA LYS A 644 9.65 -33.31 -28.16
C LYS A 644 10.20 -34.25 -29.25
N MET A 645 11.52 -34.37 -29.31
CA MET A 645 12.21 -35.52 -29.92
C MET A 645 13.63 -35.63 -29.34
N GLY A 646 14.10 -36.86 -29.04
CA GLY A 646 15.55 -37.10 -28.94
C GLY A 646 16.22 -37.16 -27.55
N ARG A 647 15.65 -37.90 -26.58
CA ARG A 647 16.39 -38.99 -25.91
C ARG A 647 15.47 -39.91 -25.11
N VAL A 648 15.53 -41.19 -25.43
CA VAL A 648 15.04 -42.27 -24.54
C VAL A 648 16.16 -42.57 -23.56
N ASP A 649 15.83 -42.63 -22.27
CA ASP A 649 16.66 -43.26 -21.26
C ASP A 649 15.74 -44.08 -20.33
N GLN A 650 16.09 -45.34 -20.08
CA GLN A 650 15.21 -46.32 -19.45
C GLN A 650 15.58 -46.53 -17.97
N SER A 651 15.32 -45.53 -17.13
CA SER A 651 15.42 -45.69 -15.67
C SER A 651 14.05 -46.00 -15.04
N LEU A 652 13.79 -47.28 -14.75
CA LEU A 652 12.61 -47.74 -14.02
C LEU A 652 12.57 -47.14 -12.60
N VAL A 653 11.63 -46.23 -12.33
CA VAL A 653 11.28 -45.81 -10.95
C VAL A 653 9.86 -46.25 -10.64
N GLN A 654 9.76 -47.34 -9.90
CA GLN A 654 8.53 -48.08 -9.63
C GLN A 654 7.70 -47.41 -8.52
N VAL A 655 7.04 -46.28 -8.83
CA VAL A 655 6.16 -45.59 -7.86
C VAL A 655 4.86 -46.36 -7.68
N ARG A 656 4.82 -47.27 -6.69
CA ARG A 656 3.58 -47.80 -6.13
C ARG A 656 2.83 -46.68 -5.40
N GLY A 657 1.92 -46.00 -6.10
CA GLY A 657 0.96 -45.04 -5.53
C GLY A 657 -0.46 -45.47 -5.84
N ILE A 658 -1.19 -46.00 -4.85
CA ILE A 658 -2.57 -46.47 -5.02
C ILE A 658 -3.52 -45.28 -5.22
N SER A 659 -4.57 -45.48 -6.02
CA SER A 659 -5.60 -44.48 -6.34
C SER A 659 -6.46 -44.10 -5.12
N TYR A 660 -6.02 -43.10 -4.35
CA TYR A 660 -6.82 -42.45 -3.30
C TYR A 660 -7.62 -41.25 -3.82
N MET A 661 -8.48 -41.48 -4.82
CA MET A 661 -9.52 -40.52 -5.23
C MET A 661 -10.91 -41.06 -4.92
N LYS A 662 -11.52 -40.54 -3.82
CA LYS A 662 -12.97 -40.37 -3.54
C LYS A 662 -13.24 -40.27 -2.02
N SER A 663 -13.01 -39.08 -1.45
CA SER A 663 -13.53 -38.68 -0.13
C SER A 663 -13.58 -37.15 -0.01
N GLN A 664 -14.29 -36.49 -0.93
CA GLN A 664 -14.56 -35.05 -0.88
C GLN A 664 -16.09 -34.82 -0.78
N PRO A 665 -16.56 -33.84 0.00
CA PRO A 665 -17.98 -33.51 0.06
C PRO A 665 -18.44 -32.87 -1.26
N SER A 666 -19.41 -33.48 -1.94
CA SER A 666 -20.03 -32.94 -3.16
C SER A 666 -20.68 -31.57 -2.93
N TYR A 667 -21.20 -31.34 -1.72
CA TYR A 667 -21.95 -30.14 -1.37
C TYR A 667 -21.09 -28.96 -0.89
N HIS A 668 -19.79 -29.14 -0.61
CA HIS A 668 -18.93 -28.07 -0.08
C HIS A 668 -17.57 -27.98 -0.76
N HIS A 669 -17.29 -26.81 -1.34
CA HIS A 669 -16.07 -26.53 -2.08
C HIS A 669 -15.13 -25.62 -1.26
N GLY A 670 -13.84 -25.98 -1.19
CA GLY A 670 -12.84 -25.23 -0.44
C GLY A 670 -11.43 -25.83 -0.50
N ASN A 671 -10.46 -25.11 0.07
CA ASN A 671 -9.05 -25.51 0.03
C ASN A 671 -8.73 -26.60 1.07
N GLY A 672 -8.50 -27.82 0.60
CA GLY A 672 -8.15 -28.99 1.42
C GLY A 672 -6.85 -28.85 2.24
N PRO A 673 -6.65 -29.81 3.15
CA PRO A 673 -6.10 -31.09 2.73
C PRO A 673 -6.99 -32.22 3.23
N TYR A 674 -7.74 -32.82 2.30
CA TYR A 674 -8.89 -33.67 2.59
C TYR A 674 -8.61 -34.85 3.54
N ASN A 675 -7.36 -35.37 3.56
CA ASN A 675 -6.97 -36.55 4.33
C ASN A 675 -5.86 -36.32 5.38
N ASP A 676 -5.15 -35.17 5.37
CA ASP A 676 -3.98 -34.96 6.26
C ASP A 676 -4.37 -34.66 7.72
N VAL A 677 -5.64 -34.29 7.94
CA VAL A 677 -6.26 -34.02 9.24
C VAL A 677 -7.48 -34.94 9.37
N ASN A 678 -7.37 -35.93 10.25
CA ASN A 678 -8.34 -37.02 10.35
C ASN A 678 -9.22 -36.87 11.60
N ILE A 679 -10.25 -36.03 11.52
CA ILE A 679 -11.21 -35.79 12.61
C ILE A 679 -12.47 -36.64 12.35
N PRO A 680 -12.89 -37.55 13.25
CA PRO A 680 -14.01 -38.44 13.01
C PRO A 680 -15.28 -37.70 12.59
N GLY A 681 -15.91 -38.16 11.49
CA GLY A 681 -17.15 -37.57 10.97
C GLY A 681 -16.98 -36.27 10.19
N CYS A 682 -15.78 -35.68 10.12
CA CYS A 682 -15.54 -34.36 9.52
C CYS A 682 -14.37 -34.31 8.52
N TRP A 683 -14.49 -33.42 7.53
CA TRP A 683 -13.40 -32.91 6.71
C TRP A 683 -12.88 -31.58 7.26
N PHE A 684 -11.58 -31.34 7.16
CA PHE A 684 -10.93 -30.08 7.54
C PHE A 684 -10.52 -29.29 6.29
N PHE A 685 -10.91 -28.02 6.24
CA PHE A 685 -10.58 -27.08 5.16
C PHE A 685 -9.83 -25.87 5.72
N LYS A 686 -8.76 -25.42 5.05
CA LYS A 686 -7.94 -24.28 5.50
C LYS A 686 -8.65 -22.95 5.23
N LEU A 687 -8.48 -21.98 6.13
CA LEU A 687 -8.91 -20.61 5.85
C LEU A 687 -8.15 -20.04 4.62
N PRO A 688 -8.82 -19.32 3.70
CA PRO A 688 -8.15 -18.63 2.59
C PRO A 688 -7.12 -17.62 3.09
N HIS A 689 -5.95 -17.55 2.46
CA HIS A 689 -4.90 -16.61 2.85
C HIS A 689 -4.17 -16.02 1.64
N LYS A 690 -3.88 -14.71 1.70
CA LYS A 690 -3.17 -13.98 0.62
C LYS A 690 -1.77 -14.54 0.40
N ALA A 691 -1.04 -14.82 1.48
CA ALA A 691 0.21 -15.59 1.45
C ALA A 691 -0.08 -17.08 1.72
N SER A 692 -0.89 -17.69 0.87
CA SER A 692 -0.83 -19.14 0.68
C SER A 692 0.52 -19.50 0.03
N TRP A 693 1.00 -20.74 0.25
CA TRP A 693 2.30 -21.25 -0.23
C TRP A 693 3.57 -20.71 0.47
N GLY A 694 3.43 -20.05 1.64
CA GLY A 694 4.52 -19.79 2.60
C GLY A 694 4.47 -20.73 3.81
N PHE A 695 5.61 -20.97 4.47
CA PHE A 695 5.70 -21.83 5.68
C PHE A 695 5.08 -21.21 6.96
N LEU A 696 4.61 -19.96 6.90
CA LEU A 696 3.93 -19.26 7.99
C LEU A 696 2.43 -19.52 7.96
N GLY A 697 2.04 -20.80 8.05
CA GLY A 697 0.64 -21.26 8.00
C GLY A 697 -0.16 -21.02 9.29
N PHE A 698 -0.05 -19.84 9.90
CA PHE A 698 -0.58 -19.54 11.25
C PHE A 698 -1.34 -18.21 11.36
N SER A 699 -2.02 -17.80 10.29
CA SER A 699 -2.83 -16.59 10.26
C SER A 699 -4.00 -16.67 11.25
N LEU A 700 -4.01 -15.77 12.25
CA LEU A 700 -5.10 -15.66 13.23
C LEU A 700 -6.40 -15.19 12.55
N PRO A 701 -7.59 -15.69 12.92
CA PRO A 701 -8.87 -15.27 12.35
C PRO A 701 -9.16 -13.76 12.51
N PHE A 702 -8.54 -13.11 13.49
CA PHE A 702 -8.68 -11.66 13.76
C PHE A 702 -7.73 -10.77 12.93
N ALA A 703 -6.95 -11.35 12.00
CA ALA A 703 -5.99 -10.62 11.18
C ALA A 703 -6.68 -9.68 10.17
N LYS A 704 -5.97 -8.62 9.77
CA LYS A 704 -6.46 -7.58 8.83
C LYS A 704 -7.03 -8.14 7.53
N ASP A 705 -6.51 -9.28 7.07
CA ASP A 705 -6.91 -9.92 5.81
C ASP A 705 -8.27 -10.62 5.88
N PHE A 706 -8.81 -10.92 7.07
CA PHE A 706 -10.13 -11.53 7.28
C PHE A 706 -11.24 -10.50 7.58
N LEU A 707 -10.90 -9.21 7.69
CA LEU A 707 -11.88 -8.14 7.90
C LEU A 707 -12.99 -8.10 6.81
N PRO A 708 -12.72 -8.35 5.50
CA PRO A 708 -13.79 -8.43 4.50
C PRO A 708 -14.78 -9.56 4.77
N GLN A 709 -14.31 -10.73 5.22
CA GLN A 709 -15.19 -11.87 5.55
C GLN A 709 -15.91 -11.69 6.89
N MET A 710 -15.44 -10.77 7.74
CA MET A 710 -16.22 -10.25 8.88
C MET A 710 -17.26 -9.19 8.44
N GLU A 711 -17.06 -8.54 7.30
CA GLU A 711 -17.98 -7.54 6.72
C GLU A 711 -19.09 -8.19 5.87
N ASP A 712 -18.82 -9.28 5.13
CA ASP A 712 -19.83 -10.06 4.38
C ASP A 712 -20.57 -11.13 5.22
N GLY A 713 -20.06 -11.42 6.42
CA GLY A 713 -20.64 -12.36 7.37
C GLY A 713 -20.31 -13.84 7.13
N THR A 714 -19.36 -14.17 6.23
CA THR A 714 -18.81 -15.53 6.11
C THR A 714 -18.04 -15.92 7.38
N LEU A 715 -17.30 -15.01 8.02
CA LEU A 715 -16.64 -15.21 9.32
C LEU A 715 -17.43 -14.50 10.43
N ARG A 716 -18.23 -15.25 11.20
CA ARG A 716 -19.07 -14.72 12.28
C ARG A 716 -18.97 -15.54 13.56
N ALA A 717 -19.37 -14.97 14.70
CA ALA A 717 -19.57 -15.73 15.94
C ALA A 717 -20.84 -16.60 15.83
N ALA A 718 -20.90 -17.70 16.59
CA ALA A 718 -22.09 -18.55 16.66
C ALA A 718 -23.33 -17.79 17.19
N VAL A 719 -24.50 -18.20 16.70
CA VAL A 719 -25.79 -17.55 16.94
C VAL A 719 -26.13 -17.51 18.44
N GLY A 720 -26.75 -16.41 18.88
CA GLY A 720 -27.13 -16.20 20.28
C GLY A 720 -25.98 -15.80 21.23
N ARG A 721 -24.77 -15.51 20.73
CA ARG A 721 -23.60 -15.16 21.55
C ARG A 721 -23.18 -13.69 21.41
N THR A 722 -23.92 -12.83 22.11
CA THR A 722 -23.70 -11.36 22.16
C THR A 722 -22.24 -10.96 22.39
N HIS A 723 -21.58 -11.50 23.44
CA HIS A 723 -20.18 -11.19 23.74
C HIS A 723 -19.19 -11.61 22.63
N GLY A 724 -19.49 -12.68 21.88
CA GLY A 724 -18.66 -13.14 20.76
C GLY A 724 -18.76 -12.21 19.56
N THR A 725 -19.99 -11.85 19.17
CA THR A 725 -20.25 -10.89 18.09
C THR A 725 -19.67 -9.52 18.44
N ARG A 726 -19.92 -9.03 19.66
CA ARG A 726 -19.42 -7.73 20.12
C ARG A 726 -17.89 -7.64 20.13
N ALA A 727 -17.18 -8.69 20.54
CA ALA A 727 -15.72 -8.71 20.48
C ALA A 727 -15.16 -8.75 19.03
N LEU A 728 -15.91 -9.30 18.05
CA LEU A 728 -15.57 -9.18 16.63
C LEU A 728 -15.74 -7.74 16.11
N GLU A 729 -16.88 -7.11 16.42
CA GLU A 729 -17.16 -5.69 16.09
C GLU A 729 -16.04 -4.79 16.64
N ILE A 730 -15.69 -4.95 17.92
CA ILE A 730 -14.65 -4.16 18.54
C ILE A 730 -13.29 -4.38 17.88
N ASN A 731 -12.88 -5.62 17.60
CA ASN A 731 -11.63 -5.86 16.88
C ASN A 731 -11.62 -5.19 15.50
N LYS A 732 -12.75 -5.15 14.79
CA LYS A 732 -12.90 -4.40 13.54
C LYS A 732 -12.72 -2.89 13.77
N MET A 733 -13.40 -2.31 14.76
CA MET A 733 -13.34 -0.88 15.11
C MET A 733 -11.92 -0.42 15.47
N ILE A 734 -11.22 -1.16 16.32
CA ILE A 734 -9.86 -0.78 16.77
C ILE A 734 -8.75 -1.18 15.78
N SER A 735 -9.05 -1.96 14.74
CA SER A 735 -8.04 -2.46 13.78
C SER A 735 -7.40 -1.37 12.92
N PHE A 736 -8.05 -0.22 12.74
CA PHE A 736 -7.40 0.93 12.11
C PHE A 736 -6.39 1.56 13.07
N TRP A 737 -6.87 2.10 14.21
CA TRP A 737 -6.05 2.80 15.20
C TRP A 737 -4.85 1.97 15.67
N ARG A 738 -5.04 0.68 15.98
CA ARG A 738 -3.95 -0.25 16.35
C ARG A 738 -2.76 -0.25 15.38
N ASN A 739 -3.01 -0.05 14.09
CA ASN A 739 -2.01 -0.06 13.02
C ASN A 739 -1.58 1.36 12.56
N ALA A 740 -2.28 2.41 13.00
CA ALA A 740 -2.10 3.78 12.52
C ALA A 740 -1.56 4.73 13.59
N HIS A 741 -2.04 4.65 14.84
CA HIS A 741 -1.78 5.63 15.91
C HIS A 741 -0.31 6.07 16.00
N LYS A 742 0.66 5.13 16.05
CA LYS A 742 2.08 5.47 16.14
C LYS A 742 2.60 6.42 15.06
N ARG A 743 2.06 6.40 13.84
CA ARG A 743 2.45 7.31 12.74
C ARG A 743 1.67 8.62 12.75
N ILE A 744 0.49 8.63 13.38
CA ILE A 744 -0.37 9.82 13.54
C ILE A 744 0.13 10.64 14.73
N SER A 745 0.32 10.01 15.89
CA SER A 745 0.84 10.64 17.11
C SER A 745 2.31 11.09 17.00
N SER A 746 3.07 10.57 16.03
CA SER A 746 4.43 11.02 15.73
C SER A 746 4.50 12.14 14.69
N GLN A 747 3.38 12.71 14.26
CA GLN A 747 3.39 13.86 13.35
C GLN A 747 3.84 15.12 14.12
N MET A 748 4.85 15.82 13.59
CA MET A 748 5.36 17.02 14.24
C MET A 748 4.46 18.22 13.96
N VAL A 749 3.71 18.64 14.98
CA VAL A 749 2.88 19.85 14.97
C VAL A 749 3.66 21.00 15.57
N VAL A 750 3.74 22.12 14.85
CA VAL A 750 4.31 23.37 15.35
C VAL A 750 3.20 24.41 15.45
N TRP A 751 3.15 25.08 16.59
CA TRP A 751 2.10 26.04 16.95
C TRP A 751 2.58 27.48 16.70
N LEU A 752 1.71 28.28 16.07
CA LEU A 752 1.98 29.65 15.66
C LEU A 752 1.39 30.63 16.68
N LYS A 753 2.20 31.61 17.11
CA LYS A 753 1.77 32.68 18.01
C LYS A 753 0.97 33.74 17.24
N LYS A 754 0.17 34.54 17.95
CA LYS A 754 -0.64 35.64 17.37
C LYS A 754 0.16 36.65 16.51
N GLY A 755 1.45 36.87 16.81
CA GLY A 755 2.34 37.71 16.00
C GLY A 755 2.95 37.02 14.76
N GLU A 756 2.86 35.69 14.68
CA GLU A 756 3.36 34.85 13.59
C GLU A 756 2.24 34.52 12.58
N LEU A 757 0.96 34.72 12.96
CA LEU A 757 -0.22 34.53 12.12
C LEU A 757 -0.52 35.74 11.20
N PRO A 758 -0.93 35.52 9.93
CA PRO A 758 -1.31 36.60 9.02
C PRO A 758 -2.47 37.46 9.55
N ARG A 759 -2.44 38.77 9.24
CA ARG A 759 -3.47 39.75 9.65
C ARG A 759 -4.90 39.44 9.16
N VAL A 760 -5.07 38.59 8.15
CA VAL A 760 -6.40 38.11 7.73
C VAL A 760 -6.98 37.10 8.73
N VAL A 761 -6.14 36.28 9.36
CA VAL A 761 -6.55 35.33 10.41
C VAL A 761 -6.89 36.10 11.68
N THR A 762 -5.94 36.89 12.20
CA THR A 762 -6.06 37.57 13.51
C THR A 762 -7.05 38.75 13.53
N ARG A 763 -7.74 39.02 12.41
CA ARG A 763 -8.85 39.98 12.30
C ARG A 763 -10.17 39.33 11.88
N HIS A 764 -10.21 38.00 11.70
CA HIS A 764 -11.44 37.30 11.36
C HIS A 764 -12.39 37.26 12.56
N PRO A 765 -13.72 37.36 12.38
CA PRO A 765 -14.67 37.24 13.49
C PRO A 765 -14.53 35.92 14.27
N ASP A 766 -14.23 34.83 13.55
CA ASP A 766 -14.08 33.48 14.11
C ASP A 766 -12.66 33.17 14.65
N TYR A 767 -11.81 34.19 14.83
CA TYR A 767 -10.49 34.02 15.45
C TYR A 767 -10.59 34.08 16.98
N ASN A 768 -10.16 33.00 17.64
CA ASN A 768 -10.08 32.91 19.09
C ASN A 768 -8.62 32.94 19.55
N GLU A 769 -8.29 33.80 20.51
CA GLU A 769 -6.92 33.94 21.05
C GLU A 769 -6.56 32.83 22.06
N GLU A 770 -7.56 32.13 22.61
CA GLU A 770 -7.35 30.93 23.43
C GLU A 770 -7.09 29.67 22.59
N ASP A 771 -7.49 29.67 21.31
CA ASP A 771 -7.31 28.55 20.41
C ASP A 771 -5.89 28.46 19.86
N ASN A 772 -5.41 27.22 19.75
CA ASN A 772 -4.10 26.92 19.18
C ASN A 772 -4.24 26.78 17.66
N TYR A 773 -3.47 27.54 16.89
CA TYR A 773 -3.33 27.39 15.43
C TYR A 773 -1.91 26.93 15.10
N GLY A 774 -1.76 26.07 14.09
CA GLY A 774 -0.47 25.49 13.75
C GLY A 774 -0.47 24.78 12.41
N ALA A 775 0.61 24.04 12.14
CA ALA A 775 0.71 23.22 10.94
C ALA A 775 1.55 21.97 11.15
N ILE A 776 1.38 21.04 10.22
CA ILE A 776 2.20 19.84 10.01
C ILE A 776 2.82 19.98 8.61
N LEU A 777 4.11 19.69 8.49
CA LEU A 777 4.78 19.57 7.19
C LEU A 777 4.95 18.09 6.87
N PRO A 778 4.19 17.52 5.90
CA PRO A 778 4.36 16.13 5.52
C PRO A 778 5.74 15.89 4.91
N GLN A 779 6.41 14.82 5.35
CA GLN A 779 7.73 14.43 4.86
C GLN A 779 7.62 13.71 3.50
N VAL A 780 7.22 14.46 2.47
CA VAL A 780 6.96 13.94 1.12
C VAL A 780 8.27 13.72 0.36
N VAL A 781 8.63 12.44 0.17
CA VAL A 781 9.69 12.05 -0.78
C VAL A 781 9.11 12.19 -2.18
N THR A 782 9.42 13.31 -2.86
CA THR A 782 8.78 13.75 -4.11
C THR A 782 8.74 12.69 -5.21
N ALA A 783 9.80 11.88 -5.36
CA ALA A 783 9.84 10.74 -6.26
C ALA A 783 10.22 9.44 -5.53
N GLY A 784 9.52 9.11 -4.44
CA GLY A 784 9.79 7.93 -3.60
C GLY A 784 9.59 6.56 -4.26
N THR A 785 9.04 6.50 -5.49
CA THR A 785 8.92 5.26 -6.28
C THR A 785 9.62 5.35 -7.63
N ILE A 786 9.91 4.20 -8.25
CA ILE A 786 10.35 4.11 -9.66
C ILE A 786 9.37 4.72 -10.66
N THR A 787 8.11 4.94 -10.27
CA THR A 787 7.07 5.60 -11.08
C THR A 787 7.02 7.10 -10.83
N ARG A 788 8.04 7.65 -10.15
CA ARG A 788 8.15 9.06 -9.69
C ARG A 788 6.99 9.51 -8.79
N ARG A 789 6.22 8.59 -8.21
CA ARG A 789 5.13 8.96 -7.29
C ARG A 789 5.71 9.40 -5.95
N ALA A 790 5.11 10.44 -5.40
CA ALA A 790 5.33 10.89 -4.03
C ALA A 790 5.08 9.76 -3.02
N VAL A 791 5.88 9.71 -1.96
CA VAL A 791 5.72 8.75 -0.85
C VAL A 791 5.83 9.48 0.50
N GLU A 792 4.83 9.25 1.35
CA GLU A 792 4.85 9.58 2.78
C GLU A 792 3.97 8.54 3.52
N PRO A 793 4.33 8.05 4.72
CA PRO A 793 3.67 6.88 5.35
C PRO A 793 2.29 7.10 6.02
N THR A 794 1.70 8.29 5.99
CA THR A 794 0.60 8.70 6.89
C THR A 794 -0.53 9.38 6.13
N TRP A 795 -0.26 10.52 5.52
CA TRP A 795 -1.15 11.37 4.75
C TRP A 795 -1.39 10.82 3.35
N LEU A 796 -0.33 10.39 2.64
CA LEU A 796 -0.44 9.75 1.33
C LEU A 796 -0.99 8.30 1.41
N THR A 797 -1.32 7.84 2.62
CA THR A 797 -2.06 6.59 2.87
C THR A 797 -3.30 6.80 3.76
N ALA A 798 -3.72 8.04 3.99
CA ALA A 798 -4.82 8.38 4.88
C ALA A 798 -6.16 7.86 4.35
N SER A 799 -6.82 7.00 5.12
CA SER A 799 -8.16 6.52 4.77
C SER A 799 -9.20 7.60 5.02
N ASN A 800 -10.23 7.63 4.17
CA ASN A 800 -11.45 8.38 4.44
C ASN A 800 -12.19 7.81 5.67
N ALA A 801 -12.91 8.68 6.38
CA ALA A 801 -13.65 8.35 7.60
C ALA A 801 -14.63 7.18 7.41
N ARG A 802 -14.78 6.33 8.43
CA ARG A 802 -15.82 5.30 8.49
C ARG A 802 -16.41 5.20 9.89
N ALA A 803 -17.75 5.11 9.93
CA ALA A 803 -18.52 4.88 11.15
C ALA A 803 -18.10 3.61 11.93
N ASP A 804 -17.42 2.67 11.28
CA ASP A 804 -16.98 1.40 11.84
C ASP A 804 -15.50 1.35 12.26
N ARG A 805 -14.75 2.47 12.28
CA ARG A 805 -13.29 2.51 12.57
C ARG A 805 -12.86 3.74 13.39
N VAL A 806 -12.31 3.48 14.58
CA VAL A 806 -11.74 4.49 15.50
C VAL A 806 -10.62 5.27 14.82
N GLY A 807 -10.65 6.60 14.92
CA GLY A 807 -9.62 7.52 14.42
C GLY A 807 -9.52 7.61 12.90
N SER A 808 -10.47 7.05 12.14
CA SER A 808 -10.44 7.07 10.67
C SER A 808 -10.78 8.43 10.05
N GLU A 809 -11.24 9.38 10.86
CA GLU A 809 -11.53 10.78 10.52
C GLU A 809 -10.28 11.66 10.29
N LEU A 810 -9.08 11.08 10.36
CA LEU A 810 -7.76 11.74 10.27
C LEU A 810 -7.70 12.92 9.27
N LYS A 811 -8.18 12.73 8.03
CA LYS A 811 -8.12 13.78 6.99
C LYS A 811 -8.82 15.06 7.47
N ALA A 812 -10.00 14.96 8.09
CA ALA A 812 -10.81 16.11 8.50
C ALA A 812 -10.25 16.87 9.73
N MET A 813 -9.12 16.41 10.29
CA MET A 813 -8.37 17.13 11.32
C MET A 813 -7.32 18.09 10.73
N VAL A 814 -7.07 18.01 9.41
CA VAL A 814 -6.52 19.14 8.65
C VAL A 814 -7.63 20.16 8.49
N GLN A 815 -7.51 21.29 9.19
CA GLN A 815 -8.53 22.32 9.35
C GLN A 815 -7.89 23.69 9.12
N VAL A 816 -8.53 24.53 8.29
CA VAL A 816 -7.98 25.84 7.93
C VAL A 816 -8.05 26.84 9.09
N PRO A 817 -7.11 27.80 9.18
CA PRO A 817 -7.30 28.96 10.03
C PRO A 817 -8.43 29.86 9.50
N PRO A 818 -9.09 30.66 10.35
CA PRO A 818 -10.08 31.66 9.95
C PRO A 818 -9.62 32.56 8.80
N GLY A 819 -10.53 32.92 7.89
CA GLY A 819 -10.23 33.69 6.68
C GLY A 819 -9.58 32.90 5.52
N TYR A 820 -9.43 31.57 5.64
CA TYR A 820 -8.96 30.67 4.58
C TYR A 820 -10.00 29.58 4.24
N SER A 821 -9.74 28.84 3.16
CA SER A 821 -10.51 27.66 2.72
C SER A 821 -9.58 26.69 1.99
N LEU A 822 -9.88 25.39 2.04
CA LEU A 822 -9.29 24.41 1.13
C LEU A 822 -10.08 24.45 -0.19
N VAL A 823 -9.38 24.49 -1.31
CA VAL A 823 -9.95 24.38 -2.67
C VAL A 823 -9.27 23.20 -3.38
N GLY A 824 -10.03 22.33 -4.01
CA GLY A 824 -9.44 21.17 -4.69
C GLY A 824 -10.43 20.25 -5.38
N ALA A 825 -9.94 19.23 -6.08
CA ALA A 825 -10.79 18.27 -6.78
C ALA A 825 -10.15 16.87 -6.83
N ASP A 826 -10.94 15.87 -7.18
CA ASP A 826 -10.54 14.49 -7.48
C ASP A 826 -10.49 14.30 -9.01
N VAL A 827 -9.39 13.79 -9.57
CA VAL A 827 -9.23 13.66 -11.02
C VAL A 827 -9.94 12.40 -11.53
N ASP A 828 -11.25 12.51 -11.74
CA ASP A 828 -12.15 11.47 -12.26
C ASP A 828 -11.47 10.49 -13.24
N SER A 829 -11.21 9.27 -12.77
CA SER A 829 -10.67 8.16 -13.57
C SER A 829 -9.34 8.45 -14.31
N GLN A 830 -8.48 9.31 -13.76
CA GLN A 830 -7.21 9.77 -14.36
C GLN A 830 -6.43 8.65 -15.09
N GLU A 831 -6.10 7.57 -14.40
CA GLU A 831 -5.27 6.48 -14.95
C GLU A 831 -5.96 5.70 -16.07
N LEU A 832 -7.30 5.55 -16.02
CA LEU A 832 -8.07 4.93 -17.11
C LEU A 832 -8.12 5.83 -18.33
N TRP A 833 -8.34 7.13 -18.14
CA TRP A 833 -8.38 8.09 -19.24
C TRP A 833 -7.03 8.15 -19.97
N ILE A 834 -5.92 8.21 -19.21
CA ILE A 834 -4.55 8.15 -19.77
C ILE A 834 -4.33 6.85 -20.56
N ALA A 835 -4.72 5.70 -20.00
CA ALA A 835 -4.60 4.42 -20.70
C ALA A 835 -5.49 4.37 -21.97
N ALA A 836 -6.67 4.99 -21.94
CA ALA A 836 -7.61 5.00 -23.05
C ALA A 836 -7.09 5.85 -24.21
N VAL A 837 -6.74 7.11 -23.96
CA VAL A 837 -6.24 8.02 -25.00
C VAL A 837 -4.97 7.51 -25.68
N LEU A 838 -4.14 6.73 -24.96
CA LEU A 838 -2.99 6.01 -25.54
C LEU A 838 -3.41 4.92 -26.54
N GLY A 839 -4.44 4.12 -26.22
CA GLY A 839 -4.99 3.13 -27.14
C GLY A 839 -5.67 3.77 -28.36
N GLU A 840 -6.30 4.94 -28.18
CA GLU A 840 -7.03 5.65 -29.24
C GLU A 840 -6.11 6.34 -30.25
N ALA A 841 -5.06 6.99 -29.75
CA ALA A 841 -3.97 7.52 -30.58
C ALA A 841 -3.21 6.42 -31.34
N HIS A 842 -3.16 5.19 -30.83
CA HIS A 842 -2.62 4.03 -31.56
C HIS A 842 -3.59 3.46 -32.59
N PHE A 843 -4.89 3.42 -32.27
CA PHE A 843 -5.88 2.77 -33.12
C PHE A 843 -6.25 3.60 -34.35
N ALA A 844 -6.76 4.81 -34.15
CA ALA A 844 -7.39 5.60 -35.22
C ALA A 844 -7.22 7.12 -35.10
N GLY A 845 -6.50 7.62 -34.10
CA GLY A 845 -6.26 9.06 -33.93
C GLY A 845 -7.52 9.86 -33.54
N MET A 846 -8.48 9.23 -32.86
CA MET A 846 -9.79 9.83 -32.55
C MET A 846 -10.28 9.47 -31.15
N HIS A 847 -10.73 10.46 -30.39
CA HIS A 847 -11.36 10.22 -29.08
C HIS A 847 -12.62 9.35 -29.22
N GLY A 848 -12.71 8.30 -28.41
CA GLY A 848 -13.78 7.30 -28.40
C GLY A 848 -13.74 6.25 -29.51
N CYS A 849 -12.66 6.16 -30.30
CA CYS A 849 -12.54 5.15 -31.37
C CYS A 849 -12.39 3.72 -30.86
N THR A 850 -11.97 3.54 -29.60
CA THR A 850 -11.86 2.22 -28.95
C THR A 850 -13.04 1.97 -28.03
N ALA A 851 -13.43 0.71 -27.86
CA ALA A 851 -14.49 0.35 -26.92
C ALA A 851 -14.13 0.71 -25.47
N PHE A 852 -12.86 0.59 -25.09
CA PHE A 852 -12.35 1.01 -23.78
C PHE A 852 -12.45 2.53 -23.56
N GLY A 853 -12.07 3.35 -24.54
CA GLY A 853 -12.19 4.81 -24.45
C GLY A 853 -13.65 5.29 -24.53
N TRP A 854 -14.50 4.70 -25.38
CA TRP A 854 -15.94 4.98 -25.38
C TRP A 854 -16.57 4.67 -24.02
N MET A 855 -16.26 3.52 -23.41
CA MET A 855 -16.70 3.18 -22.04
C MET A 855 -16.17 4.14 -20.96
N THR A 856 -15.09 4.87 -21.24
CA THR A 856 -14.48 5.85 -20.33
C THR A 856 -15.06 7.26 -20.53
N LEU A 857 -15.41 7.63 -21.76
CA LEU A 857 -15.93 8.97 -22.12
C LEU A 857 -17.46 9.10 -22.09
N GLN A 858 -18.19 7.99 -22.26
CA GLN A 858 -19.65 7.94 -22.40
C GLN A 858 -20.33 6.79 -21.61
N GLY A 859 -19.55 5.90 -20.98
CA GLY A 859 -20.08 4.79 -20.17
C GLY A 859 -20.78 5.27 -18.89
N LYS A 860 -21.96 4.71 -18.58
CA LYS A 860 -22.78 5.08 -17.42
C LYS A 860 -23.02 3.91 -16.49
N LYS A 861 -22.82 4.14 -15.18
CA LYS A 861 -23.12 3.17 -14.11
C LYS A 861 -24.59 2.75 -14.08
N SER A 862 -25.51 3.68 -14.34
CA SER A 862 -26.96 3.42 -14.41
C SER A 862 -27.33 2.44 -15.53
N ASN A 863 -26.62 2.49 -16.66
CA ASN A 863 -26.94 1.73 -17.87
C ASN A 863 -26.07 0.46 -17.99
N GLY A 864 -25.21 0.18 -17.00
CA GLY A 864 -24.23 -0.91 -17.04
C GLY A 864 -23.13 -0.76 -18.11
N THR A 865 -23.03 0.40 -18.77
CA THR A 865 -22.11 0.62 -19.90
C THR A 865 -20.73 1.14 -19.48
N ASP A 866 -20.48 1.45 -18.21
CA ASP A 866 -19.13 1.72 -17.72
C ASP A 866 -18.31 0.43 -17.61
N LEU A 867 -17.00 0.54 -17.82
CA LEU A 867 -16.06 -0.59 -17.83
C LEU A 867 -16.21 -1.53 -16.62
N HIS A 868 -16.36 -0.96 -15.42
CA HIS A 868 -16.41 -1.75 -14.19
C HIS A 868 -17.70 -2.56 -14.11
N SER A 869 -18.85 -2.02 -14.54
CA SER A 869 -20.11 -2.77 -14.61
C SER A 869 -20.08 -3.83 -15.71
N LYS A 870 -19.51 -3.54 -16.88
CA LYS A 870 -19.36 -4.54 -17.96
C LYS A 870 -18.48 -5.72 -17.52
N THR A 871 -17.35 -5.44 -16.86
CA THR A 871 -16.47 -6.48 -16.28
C THR A 871 -17.16 -7.26 -15.16
N ALA A 872 -17.90 -6.57 -14.28
CA ALA A 872 -18.66 -7.20 -13.20
C ALA A 872 -19.71 -8.19 -13.73
N ALA A 873 -20.43 -7.81 -14.79
CA ALA A 873 -21.41 -8.66 -15.46
C ALA A 873 -20.76 -9.86 -16.16
N THR A 874 -19.66 -9.69 -16.90
CA THR A 874 -18.95 -10.80 -17.58
C THR A 874 -18.45 -11.87 -16.61
N VAL A 875 -18.03 -11.49 -15.39
CA VAL A 875 -17.40 -12.42 -14.43
C VAL A 875 -18.36 -12.87 -13.32
N GLY A 876 -19.48 -12.16 -13.11
CA GLY A 876 -20.42 -12.41 -12.02
C GLY A 876 -19.85 -12.04 -10.66
N ILE A 877 -19.41 -10.78 -10.51
CA ILE A 877 -18.81 -10.21 -9.28
C ILE A 877 -19.38 -8.81 -9.00
N SER A 878 -19.11 -8.24 -7.82
CA SER A 878 -19.50 -6.85 -7.51
C SER A 878 -18.69 -5.85 -8.34
N ARG A 879 -19.27 -4.66 -8.59
CA ARG A 879 -18.60 -3.56 -9.32
C ARG A 879 -17.30 -3.12 -8.65
N GLU A 880 -17.24 -3.11 -7.32
CA GLU A 880 -16.03 -2.70 -6.59
C GLU A 880 -14.93 -3.78 -6.64
N HIS A 881 -15.28 -5.07 -6.66
CA HIS A 881 -14.31 -6.11 -7.00
C HIS A 881 -13.82 -5.95 -8.46
N ALA A 882 -14.72 -5.65 -9.39
CA ALA A 882 -14.38 -5.38 -10.79
C ALA A 882 -13.51 -4.11 -10.98
N LYS A 883 -13.62 -3.09 -10.12
CA LYS A 883 -12.68 -1.95 -10.08
C LYS A 883 -11.27 -2.46 -9.77
N VAL A 884 -11.10 -3.28 -8.73
CA VAL A 884 -9.78 -3.87 -8.37
C VAL A 884 -9.20 -4.74 -9.51
N PHE A 885 -10.03 -5.55 -10.19
CA PHE A 885 -9.57 -6.29 -11.37
C PHE A 885 -9.08 -5.37 -12.49
N ASN A 886 -9.84 -4.35 -12.86
CA ASN A 886 -9.52 -3.51 -14.01
C ASN A 886 -8.25 -2.69 -13.81
N TYR A 887 -8.08 -2.05 -12.65
CA TYR A 887 -6.81 -1.38 -12.33
C TYR A 887 -5.63 -2.36 -12.33
N GLY A 888 -5.76 -3.53 -11.69
CA GLY A 888 -4.71 -4.56 -11.71
C GLY A 888 -4.35 -5.05 -13.11
N ARG A 889 -5.35 -5.21 -14.00
CA ARG A 889 -5.16 -5.60 -15.40
C ARG A 889 -4.43 -4.54 -16.21
N ILE A 890 -4.80 -3.26 -16.07
CA ILE A 890 -4.13 -2.11 -16.72
C ILE A 890 -2.65 -2.05 -16.28
N TYR A 891 -2.36 -2.33 -15.01
CA TYR A 891 -1.00 -2.49 -14.48
C TYR A 891 -0.26 -3.76 -14.94
N GLY A 892 -0.73 -4.42 -16.00
CA GLY A 892 -0.07 -5.58 -16.60
C GLY A 892 -0.17 -6.87 -15.79
N ALA A 893 -1.10 -6.99 -14.83
CA ALA A 893 -1.35 -8.28 -14.19
C ALA A 893 -1.84 -9.32 -15.21
N GLY A 894 -1.45 -10.58 -14.99
CA GLY A 894 -1.83 -11.71 -15.85
C GLY A 894 -2.95 -12.57 -15.29
N GLN A 895 -3.40 -13.55 -16.07
CA GLN A 895 -4.41 -14.54 -15.70
C GLN A 895 -4.19 -15.17 -14.30
N PRO A 896 -2.97 -15.60 -13.89
CA PRO A 896 -2.76 -16.22 -12.58
C PRO A 896 -2.91 -15.27 -11.38
N PHE A 897 -2.89 -13.94 -11.60
CA PHE A 897 -3.26 -12.98 -10.56
C PHE A 897 -4.78 -12.93 -10.40
N ALA A 898 -5.52 -12.89 -11.52
CA ALA A 898 -6.97 -12.85 -11.49
C ALA A 898 -7.58 -14.13 -10.91
N GLU A 899 -7.05 -15.31 -11.24
CA GLU A 899 -7.43 -16.59 -10.62
C GLU A 899 -7.37 -16.53 -9.09
N ARG A 900 -6.21 -16.10 -8.55
CA ARG A 900 -5.99 -15.96 -7.11
C ARG A 900 -6.95 -14.94 -6.48
N LEU A 901 -7.20 -13.83 -7.16
CA LEU A 901 -8.08 -12.77 -6.67
C LEU A 901 -9.56 -13.19 -6.67
N LEU A 902 -10.02 -13.92 -7.69
CA LEU A 902 -11.35 -14.53 -7.73
C LEU A 902 -11.56 -15.51 -6.58
N MET A 903 -10.58 -16.38 -6.32
CA MET A 903 -10.62 -17.33 -5.19
C MET A 903 -10.50 -16.64 -3.81
N GLN A 904 -10.01 -15.41 -3.73
CA GLN A 904 -9.99 -14.60 -2.50
C GLN A 904 -11.31 -13.86 -2.26
N PHE A 905 -11.94 -13.36 -3.32
CA PHE A 905 -13.26 -12.71 -3.24
C PHE A 905 -14.43 -13.71 -3.15
N ASN A 906 -14.24 -14.95 -3.57
CA ASN A 906 -15.23 -16.01 -3.45
C ASN A 906 -14.53 -17.38 -3.27
N HIS A 907 -14.39 -17.82 -2.02
CA HIS A 907 -13.76 -19.08 -1.65
C HIS A 907 -14.52 -20.34 -2.12
N ARG A 908 -15.75 -20.19 -2.63
CA ARG A 908 -16.57 -21.28 -3.16
C ARG A 908 -16.26 -21.59 -4.64
N LEU A 909 -15.52 -20.72 -5.34
CA LEU A 909 -15.05 -21.00 -6.70
C LEU A 909 -13.92 -22.04 -6.67
N THR A 910 -14.05 -23.10 -7.47
CA THR A 910 -12.94 -24.04 -7.69
C THR A 910 -11.81 -23.35 -8.47
N GLN A 911 -10.57 -23.88 -8.37
CA GLN A 911 -9.46 -23.34 -9.16
C GLN A 911 -9.73 -23.42 -10.67
N GLN A 912 -10.48 -24.43 -11.13
CA GLN A 912 -10.90 -24.56 -12.52
C GLN A 912 -11.90 -23.45 -12.90
N GLN A 913 -12.97 -23.26 -12.14
CA GLN A 913 -13.95 -22.19 -12.39
C GLN A 913 -13.31 -20.79 -12.33
N ALA A 914 -12.39 -20.55 -11.40
CA ALA A 914 -11.64 -19.31 -11.30
C ALA A 914 -10.72 -19.09 -12.52
N ARG A 915 -10.13 -20.16 -13.06
CA ARG A 915 -9.35 -20.14 -14.30
C ARG A 915 -10.22 -19.89 -15.54
N GLU A 916 -11.35 -20.59 -15.68
CA GLU A 916 -12.28 -20.43 -16.79
C GLU A 916 -12.82 -18.98 -16.83
N LYS A 917 -13.28 -18.46 -15.69
CA LYS A 917 -13.71 -17.05 -15.55
C LYS A 917 -12.59 -16.05 -15.83
N ALA A 918 -11.36 -16.33 -15.38
CA ALA A 918 -10.21 -15.47 -15.70
C ALA A 918 -9.88 -15.50 -17.20
N GLN A 919 -9.87 -16.67 -17.83
CA GLN A 919 -9.64 -16.82 -19.28
C GLN A 919 -10.70 -16.09 -20.09
N GLN A 920 -11.98 -16.27 -19.76
CA GLN A 920 -13.10 -15.55 -20.38
C GLN A 920 -12.94 -14.03 -20.22
N MET A 921 -12.63 -13.55 -19.02
CA MET A 921 -12.40 -12.11 -18.76
C MET A 921 -11.26 -11.56 -19.62
N TYR A 922 -10.07 -12.20 -19.63
CA TYR A 922 -8.95 -11.71 -20.43
C TYR A 922 -9.19 -11.83 -21.94
N ALA A 923 -9.90 -12.86 -22.43
CA ALA A 923 -10.25 -12.98 -23.84
C ALA A 923 -11.19 -11.87 -24.32
N VAL A 924 -12.22 -11.52 -23.54
CA VAL A 924 -13.17 -10.43 -23.85
C VAL A 924 -12.50 -9.05 -23.76
N THR A 925 -11.57 -8.87 -22.83
CA THR A 925 -10.98 -7.56 -22.54
C THR A 925 -9.63 -7.34 -23.20
N LYS A 926 -8.61 -8.12 -22.86
CA LYS A 926 -7.26 -8.01 -23.44
C LYS A 926 -7.17 -8.63 -24.85
N GLY A 927 -8.02 -9.59 -25.18
CA GLY A 927 -8.02 -10.26 -26.49
C GLY A 927 -7.03 -11.43 -26.56
N ILE A 928 -6.77 -11.88 -27.79
CA ILE A 928 -5.89 -13.03 -28.12
C ILE A 928 -4.64 -12.50 -28.83
N ARG A 929 -3.46 -13.10 -28.58
CA ARG A 929 -2.21 -12.68 -29.22
C ARG A 929 -2.10 -13.20 -30.66
N ARG A 930 -2.37 -12.34 -31.65
CA ARG A 930 -2.18 -12.63 -33.08
C ARG A 930 -0.83 -12.10 -33.56
N TRP A 931 -0.39 -12.55 -34.72
CA TRP A 931 0.80 -12.02 -35.40
C TRP A 931 0.40 -10.85 -36.32
N VAL A 932 1.26 -9.84 -36.45
CA VAL A 932 0.95 -8.62 -37.22
C VAL A 932 1.14 -8.85 -38.71
N LEU A 933 0.17 -8.43 -39.52
CA LEU A 933 0.31 -8.11 -40.93
C LEU A 933 0.73 -6.63 -41.06
N SER A 934 1.93 -6.35 -41.56
CA SER A 934 2.42 -4.96 -41.68
C SER A 934 1.95 -4.36 -42.99
N ARG A 935 0.96 -3.46 -42.95
CA ARG A 935 0.61 -2.64 -44.11
C ARG A 935 1.70 -1.61 -44.36
N LEU A 936 2.56 -1.87 -45.34
CA LEU A 936 3.27 -0.81 -46.05
C LEU A 936 2.30 -0.17 -47.04
N SER A 937 2.19 1.16 -46.99
CA SER A 937 1.37 1.92 -47.94
C SER A 937 1.86 1.73 -49.37
N ARG A 938 0.93 1.69 -50.32
CA ARG A 938 1.23 1.95 -51.72
C ARG A 938 0.10 2.69 -52.41
N ASP A 939 0.48 3.35 -53.49
CA ASP A 939 -0.29 4.40 -54.14
C ASP A 939 -1.52 3.90 -54.90
N SER A 940 -2.29 4.85 -55.38
CA SER A 940 -3.42 4.67 -56.28
C SER A 940 -3.08 3.81 -57.51
N ASP A 941 -3.90 2.79 -57.75
CA ASP A 941 -4.70 2.79 -58.97
C ASP A 941 -6.01 1.98 -58.81
N GLY A 942 -7.00 2.26 -59.66
CA GLY A 942 -8.37 1.76 -59.51
C GLY A 942 -8.59 0.34 -60.02
N GLY A 943 -9.13 -0.55 -59.18
CA GLY A 943 -9.55 -1.91 -59.55
C GLY A 943 -10.88 -2.31 -58.90
N SER A 944 -11.85 -2.78 -59.68
CA SER A 944 -13.20 -3.12 -59.22
C SER A 944 -13.27 -4.48 -58.52
N VAL A 945 -13.88 -4.53 -57.33
CA VAL A 945 -14.01 -5.73 -56.50
C VAL A 945 -15.35 -6.47 -56.76
N PRO A 946 -15.34 -7.76 -57.14
CA PRO A 946 -16.53 -8.60 -57.11
C PRO A 946 -16.90 -9.00 -55.67
N ARG A 947 -18.19 -9.02 -55.35
CA ARG A 947 -18.72 -9.66 -54.13
C ARG A 947 -18.88 -11.17 -54.36
N GLU A 948 -18.42 -12.01 -53.44
CA GLU A 948 -19.10 -13.27 -53.15
C GLU A 948 -18.79 -13.79 -51.73
N LEU A 949 -19.60 -14.72 -51.23
CA LEU A 949 -19.53 -15.25 -49.86
C LEU A 949 -18.67 -16.52 -49.80
N GLY A 950 -17.93 -16.70 -48.71
CA GLY A 950 -17.28 -17.98 -48.41
C GLY A 950 -16.63 -18.02 -47.02
N ASN A 951 -17.04 -18.98 -46.18
CA ASN A 951 -16.35 -19.28 -44.93
C ASN A 951 -15.01 -19.98 -45.27
N PHE A 952 -13.89 -19.25 -45.17
CA PHE A 952 -12.56 -19.83 -45.27
C PHE A 952 -11.70 -19.49 -44.05
N THR A 953 -11.15 -20.54 -43.44
CA THR A 953 -10.09 -20.45 -42.44
C THR A 953 -8.80 -19.98 -43.11
N TYR A 954 -8.47 -18.70 -42.93
CA TYR A 954 -7.22 -18.12 -43.45
C TYR A 954 -6.00 -18.92 -42.95
N PRO A 955 -5.12 -19.42 -43.84
CA PRO A 955 -3.87 -20.02 -43.42
C PRO A 955 -2.98 -18.94 -42.79
N SER A 956 -2.41 -19.24 -41.62
CA SER A 956 -1.57 -18.29 -40.88
C SER A 956 -0.40 -17.81 -41.74
N ARG A 957 -0.40 -16.52 -42.10
CA ARG A 957 0.71 -15.80 -42.72
C ARG A 957 1.34 -14.83 -41.72
N PHE A 958 2.64 -14.59 -41.88
CA PHE A 958 3.51 -13.97 -40.87
C PHE A 958 4.51 -13.03 -41.54
N HIS A 959 4.86 -11.90 -40.91
CA HIS A 959 6.04 -11.14 -41.35
C HIS A 959 7.30 -11.64 -40.67
N LEU A 960 8.37 -11.75 -41.45
CA LEU A 960 9.71 -12.00 -40.94
C LEU A 960 10.23 -10.75 -40.22
N SER A 961 11.07 -10.96 -39.21
CA SER A 961 11.86 -9.89 -38.58
C SER A 961 13.08 -9.52 -39.46
N GLU A 962 13.88 -8.55 -39.04
CA GLU A 962 15.18 -8.27 -39.68
C GLU A 962 16.11 -9.51 -39.65
N ASP A 963 16.15 -10.24 -38.52
CA ASP A 963 16.82 -11.55 -38.42
C ASP A 963 16.29 -12.55 -39.46
N GLY A 964 14.96 -12.61 -39.62
CA GLY A 964 14.30 -13.52 -40.56
C GLY A 964 14.57 -13.16 -42.03
N GLU A 965 14.48 -11.89 -42.38
CA GLU A 965 14.83 -11.35 -43.70
C GLU A 965 16.31 -11.57 -44.05
N TRP A 966 17.20 -11.37 -43.08
CA TRP A 966 18.62 -11.67 -43.22
C TRP A 966 18.87 -13.17 -43.39
N LEU A 967 18.19 -14.03 -42.62
CA LEU A 967 18.28 -15.48 -42.74
C LEU A 967 17.78 -16.00 -44.09
N VAL A 968 16.69 -15.44 -44.66
CA VAL A 968 16.25 -15.76 -46.03
C VAL A 968 17.39 -15.53 -47.03
N ARG A 969 18.00 -14.34 -46.98
CA ARG A 969 19.08 -13.92 -47.90
C ARG A 969 20.37 -14.71 -47.70
N GLN A 970 20.64 -15.19 -46.50
CA GLN A 970 21.86 -15.94 -46.16
C GLN A 970 21.74 -17.46 -46.33
N LEU A 971 20.52 -17.99 -46.35
CA LEU A 971 20.25 -19.43 -46.54
C LEU A 971 19.76 -19.77 -47.96
N ASP A 972 19.59 -18.77 -48.83
CA ASP A 972 19.05 -18.88 -50.19
C ASP A 972 17.73 -19.67 -50.25
N LEU A 973 16.85 -19.38 -49.29
CA LEU A 973 15.57 -20.06 -49.13
C LEU A 973 14.50 -19.36 -49.96
N ALA A 974 13.97 -20.07 -50.95
CA ALA A 974 12.72 -19.70 -51.60
C ALA A 974 11.56 -19.75 -50.59
N VAL A 975 10.79 -18.67 -50.53
CA VAL A 975 9.73 -18.43 -49.54
C VAL A 975 8.50 -17.91 -50.26
N ASP A 976 7.32 -18.49 -50.02
CA ASP A 976 6.05 -17.96 -50.51
C ASP A 976 5.77 -16.60 -49.86
N ARG A 977 5.65 -15.55 -50.68
CA ARG A 977 5.35 -14.18 -50.25
C ARG A 977 4.06 -13.69 -50.88
N ALA A 978 3.16 -13.20 -50.04
CA ALA A 978 1.94 -12.51 -50.44
C ALA A 978 2.25 -11.09 -50.99
N GLU A 979 1.24 -10.46 -51.60
CA GLU A 979 1.33 -9.07 -52.08
C GLU A 979 1.59 -8.06 -50.94
N ASP A 980 1.13 -8.36 -49.73
CA ASP A 980 1.43 -7.59 -48.51
C ASP A 980 2.85 -7.85 -47.95
N GLY A 981 3.60 -8.80 -48.53
CA GLY A 981 4.94 -9.20 -48.11
C GLY A 981 4.99 -10.30 -47.03
N SER A 982 3.85 -10.78 -46.54
CA SER A 982 3.76 -11.84 -45.53
C SER A 982 4.08 -13.24 -46.09
N VAL A 983 4.51 -14.13 -45.18
CA VAL A 983 5.13 -15.43 -45.44
C VAL A 983 4.30 -16.56 -44.85
N SER A 984 4.27 -17.73 -45.50
CA SER A 984 3.53 -18.90 -45.02
C SER A 984 4.06 -19.47 -43.68
N ALA A 985 3.16 -20.04 -42.87
CA ALA A 985 3.51 -20.80 -41.66
C ALA A 985 4.58 -21.88 -41.91
N GLN A 986 4.51 -22.54 -43.07
CA GLN A 986 5.39 -23.64 -43.43
C GLN A 986 6.80 -23.14 -43.76
N ASP A 987 6.91 -21.96 -44.38
CA ASP A 987 8.20 -21.35 -44.70
C ASP A 987 8.87 -20.71 -43.49
N VAL A 988 8.09 -20.16 -42.54
CA VAL A 988 8.61 -19.78 -41.21
C VAL A 988 9.23 -21.00 -40.51
N GLN A 989 8.54 -22.15 -40.48
CA GLN A 989 9.09 -23.38 -39.91
C GLN A 989 10.32 -23.90 -40.68
N ARG A 990 10.32 -23.83 -42.02
CA ARG A 990 11.51 -24.17 -42.83
C ARG A 990 12.70 -23.28 -42.48
N LEU A 991 12.50 -21.97 -42.36
CA LEU A 991 13.54 -21.01 -42.00
C LEU A 991 14.12 -21.28 -40.61
N GLN A 992 13.26 -21.50 -39.62
CA GLN A 992 13.66 -21.85 -38.25
C GLN A 992 14.47 -23.15 -38.20
N ARG A 993 13.99 -24.21 -38.87
CA ARG A 993 14.70 -25.51 -38.96
C ARG A 993 16.04 -25.40 -39.73
N ALA A 994 16.15 -24.49 -40.71
CA ALA A 994 17.39 -24.24 -41.44
C ALA A 994 18.41 -23.44 -40.61
N ALA A 995 17.97 -22.39 -39.90
CA ALA A 995 18.80 -21.63 -38.98
C ALA A 995 19.35 -22.52 -37.84
N LEU A 996 18.50 -23.40 -37.28
CA LEU A 996 18.88 -24.40 -36.28
C LEU A 996 19.98 -25.37 -36.77
N LYS A 997 19.96 -25.77 -38.06
CA LYS A 997 20.97 -26.66 -38.64
C LYS A 997 22.34 -26.02 -38.82
N ARG A 998 22.42 -24.69 -39.01
CA ARG A 998 23.68 -23.98 -39.34
C ARG A 998 24.38 -23.39 -38.11
N SER A 999 23.69 -23.26 -36.97
CA SER A 999 24.19 -22.54 -35.80
C SER A 999 24.85 -23.45 -34.75
N GLN A 1000 26.18 -23.63 -34.80
CA GLN A 1000 26.94 -24.39 -33.78
C GLN A 1000 26.88 -23.77 -32.37
N LYS A 1001 26.55 -22.48 -32.25
CA LYS A 1001 26.19 -21.85 -30.96
C LYS A 1001 24.67 -21.74 -30.86
N ARG A 1002 24.11 -22.05 -29.70
CA ARG A 1002 22.65 -21.99 -29.41
C ARG A 1002 22.12 -20.55 -29.25
N SER A 1003 22.24 -19.73 -30.30
CA SER A 1003 21.47 -18.49 -30.40
C SER A 1003 20.08 -18.79 -30.97
N LYS A 1004 19.02 -18.27 -30.33
CA LYS A 1004 17.64 -18.48 -30.78
C LYS A 1004 17.20 -17.29 -31.64
N TRP A 1005 17.54 -17.36 -32.93
CA TRP A 1005 17.17 -16.37 -33.95
C TRP A 1005 15.67 -16.05 -33.90
N ASN A 1006 15.32 -14.76 -33.83
CA ASN A 1006 13.94 -14.35 -33.64
C ASN A 1006 13.24 -14.15 -35.00
N VAL A 1007 12.94 -15.25 -35.70
CA VAL A 1007 12.55 -15.26 -37.13
C VAL A 1007 11.32 -14.41 -37.50
N VAL A 1008 10.42 -14.11 -36.57
CA VAL A 1008 9.09 -13.54 -36.85
C VAL A 1008 8.88 -12.21 -36.12
N GLY A 1009 8.19 -11.26 -36.74
CA GLY A 1009 7.77 -9.98 -36.13
C GLY A 1009 6.86 -10.16 -34.90
N HIS A 1010 6.65 -9.10 -34.11
CA HIS A 1010 6.01 -9.20 -32.80
C HIS A 1010 4.53 -9.67 -32.83
N ARG A 1011 4.13 -10.42 -31.79
CA ARG A 1011 2.73 -10.76 -31.50
C ARG A 1011 2.03 -9.59 -30.79
N VAL A 1012 0.86 -9.18 -31.29
CA VAL A 1012 0.00 -8.14 -30.71
C VAL A 1012 -1.31 -8.73 -30.21
N TRP A 1013 -1.97 -8.04 -29.29
CA TRP A 1013 -3.30 -8.39 -28.81
C TRP A 1013 -4.36 -7.94 -29.83
N ALA A 1014 -5.40 -8.76 -30.03
CA ALA A 1014 -6.50 -8.48 -30.94
C ALA A 1014 -7.84 -9.06 -30.45
N GLY A 1015 -8.94 -8.38 -30.78
CA GLY A 1015 -10.31 -8.85 -30.58
C GLY A 1015 -10.95 -8.56 -29.22
N GLY A 1016 -10.18 -8.16 -28.21
CA GLY A 1016 -10.70 -7.68 -26.92
C GLY A 1016 -10.83 -6.16 -26.85
N THR A 1017 -11.73 -5.66 -25.98
CA THR A 1017 -12.09 -4.24 -25.85
C THR A 1017 -10.92 -3.29 -25.50
N GLU A 1018 -9.85 -3.82 -24.92
CA GLU A 1018 -8.67 -3.10 -24.44
C GLU A 1018 -7.39 -3.42 -25.24
N SER A 1019 -7.49 -4.25 -26.30
CA SER A 1019 -6.33 -4.79 -27.03
C SER A 1019 -5.32 -3.71 -27.45
N GLU A 1020 -5.82 -2.59 -27.98
CA GLU A 1020 -5.00 -1.51 -28.54
C GLU A 1020 -4.27 -0.69 -27.48
N MET A 1021 -4.90 -0.49 -26.32
CA MET A 1021 -4.25 0.10 -25.16
C MET A 1021 -3.08 -0.79 -24.71
N PHE A 1022 -3.29 -2.11 -24.61
CA PHE A 1022 -2.20 -3.03 -24.29
C PHE A 1022 -1.11 -3.11 -25.37
N ASN A 1023 -1.45 -3.00 -26.66
CA ASN A 1023 -0.47 -2.92 -27.74
C ASN A 1023 0.39 -1.64 -27.60
N LYS A 1024 -0.22 -0.49 -27.32
CA LYS A 1024 0.52 0.76 -27.11
C LYS A 1024 1.38 0.71 -25.84
N LEU A 1025 0.86 0.21 -24.72
CA LEU A 1025 1.62 0.08 -23.48
C LEU A 1025 2.77 -0.93 -23.62
N GLU A 1026 2.56 -2.08 -24.26
CA GLU A 1026 3.62 -3.07 -24.49
C GLU A 1026 4.67 -2.54 -25.48
N SER A 1027 4.31 -1.77 -26.52
CA SER A 1027 5.29 -1.14 -27.43
C SER A 1027 6.15 -0.08 -26.75
N ILE A 1028 5.57 0.81 -25.92
CA ILE A 1028 6.35 1.78 -25.12
C ILE A 1028 7.27 1.04 -24.15
N ALA A 1029 6.72 0.05 -23.41
CA ALA A 1029 7.47 -0.71 -22.42
C ALA A 1029 8.62 -1.53 -23.02
N LEU A 1030 8.48 -2.01 -24.26
CA LEU A 1030 9.50 -2.80 -24.99
C LEU A 1030 10.50 -1.96 -25.79
N SER A 1031 10.22 -0.68 -26.05
CA SER A 1031 11.12 0.22 -26.78
C SER A 1031 12.53 0.29 -26.16
N PRO A 1032 13.60 0.53 -26.94
CA PRO A 1032 14.98 0.53 -26.42
C PRO A 1032 15.21 1.50 -25.25
N THR A 1033 14.54 2.65 -25.29
CA THR A 1033 14.58 3.69 -24.25
C THR A 1033 13.14 4.03 -23.82
N PRO A 1034 12.53 3.29 -22.87
CA PRO A 1034 11.15 3.52 -22.46
C PRO A 1034 10.98 4.91 -21.82
N GLN A 1035 10.14 5.73 -22.44
CA GLN A 1035 9.80 7.09 -22.03
C GLN A 1035 8.30 7.20 -21.73
N THR A 1036 7.94 8.18 -20.91
CA THR A 1036 6.56 8.65 -20.77
C THR A 1036 6.14 9.45 -22.01
N PRO A 1037 4.90 9.30 -22.50
CA PRO A 1037 4.47 9.83 -23.79
C PRO A 1037 4.19 11.34 -23.80
N VAL A 1038 4.17 12.01 -22.63
CA VAL A 1038 3.82 13.43 -22.51
C VAL A 1038 5.04 14.28 -22.17
N LEU A 1039 5.76 13.96 -21.07
CA LEU A 1039 6.94 14.71 -20.64
C LEU A 1039 8.28 14.02 -21.00
N GLY A 1040 8.27 12.93 -21.76
CA GLY A 1040 9.49 12.27 -22.25
C GLY A 1040 10.39 11.67 -21.15
N CYS A 1041 9.92 11.61 -19.91
CA CYS A 1041 10.69 11.16 -18.76
C CYS A 1041 10.90 9.65 -18.82
N HIS A 1042 12.15 9.22 -18.69
CA HIS A 1042 12.63 7.84 -18.86
C HIS A 1042 12.30 6.93 -17.66
N ILE A 1043 12.30 5.63 -17.91
CA ILE A 1043 12.31 4.61 -16.85
C ILE A 1043 13.67 4.55 -16.16
N SER A 1044 13.71 4.13 -14.88
CA SER A 1044 14.95 3.84 -14.15
C SER A 1044 15.87 2.89 -14.92
N ARG A 1045 17.17 3.16 -14.91
CA ARG A 1045 18.24 2.32 -15.51
C ARG A 1045 18.13 0.85 -15.11
N ALA A 1046 17.62 0.56 -13.91
CA ALA A 1046 17.41 -0.81 -13.41
C ALA A 1046 16.28 -1.59 -14.12
N LEU A 1047 15.51 -0.97 -15.02
CA LEU A 1047 14.41 -1.58 -15.77
C LEU A 1047 14.49 -1.34 -17.30
N GLU A 1048 15.53 -0.67 -17.79
CA GLU A 1048 15.76 -0.50 -19.22
C GLU A 1048 15.99 -1.87 -19.90
N PRO A 1049 15.48 -2.10 -21.13
CA PRO A 1049 15.64 -3.38 -21.83
C PRO A 1049 17.09 -3.81 -22.04
N ALA A 1050 18.05 -2.89 -22.10
CA ALA A 1050 19.47 -3.22 -22.12
C ALA A 1050 19.88 -4.04 -20.87
N MET A 1051 19.36 -3.67 -19.70
CA MET A 1051 19.75 -4.22 -18.39
C MET A 1051 18.87 -5.41 -17.97
N VAL A 1052 17.58 -5.42 -18.32
CA VAL A 1052 16.63 -6.50 -17.94
C VAL A 1052 16.16 -7.37 -19.11
N LYS A 1053 16.55 -7.08 -20.35
CA LYS A 1053 16.20 -7.85 -21.55
C LYS A 1053 14.67 -7.95 -21.69
N GLY A 1054 14.12 -9.16 -21.80
CA GLY A 1054 12.67 -9.41 -21.83
C GLY A 1054 11.99 -9.49 -20.46
N GLU A 1055 12.71 -9.29 -19.36
CA GLU A 1055 12.21 -9.46 -18.00
C GLU A 1055 11.50 -8.19 -17.48
N PHE A 1056 10.77 -8.35 -16.37
CA PHE A 1056 10.00 -7.29 -15.68
C PHE A 1056 8.99 -6.51 -16.55
N LEU A 1057 8.53 -7.07 -17.69
CA LEU A 1057 7.57 -6.42 -18.59
C LEU A 1057 6.30 -5.92 -17.89
N THR A 1058 5.78 -6.66 -16.89
CA THR A 1058 4.62 -6.21 -16.11
C THR A 1058 4.90 -4.94 -15.29
N SER A 1059 6.10 -4.83 -14.72
CA SER A 1059 6.56 -3.63 -14.00
C SER A 1059 6.77 -2.45 -14.95
N ARG A 1060 7.27 -2.71 -16.17
CA ARG A 1060 7.47 -1.71 -17.23
C ARG A 1060 6.13 -1.20 -17.78
N VAL A 1061 5.15 -2.08 -18.03
CA VAL A 1061 3.78 -1.70 -18.43
C VAL A 1061 3.07 -0.90 -17.36
N ASN A 1062 3.11 -1.34 -16.09
CA ASN A 1062 2.62 -0.56 -14.94
C ASN A 1062 3.27 0.82 -14.88
N TRP A 1063 4.59 0.88 -15.11
CA TRP A 1063 5.34 2.14 -15.06
C TRP A 1063 4.85 3.16 -16.09
N VAL A 1064 4.54 2.75 -17.33
CA VAL A 1064 4.07 3.70 -18.37
C VAL A 1064 2.82 4.45 -17.89
N VAL A 1065 1.81 3.75 -17.38
CA VAL A 1065 0.57 4.40 -16.89
C VAL A 1065 0.85 5.21 -15.63
N GLN A 1066 1.50 4.61 -14.63
CA GLN A 1066 1.65 5.25 -13.32
C GLN A 1066 2.60 6.46 -13.32
N SER A 1067 3.61 6.44 -14.20
CA SER A 1067 4.55 7.56 -14.43
C SER A 1067 3.90 8.67 -15.27
N SER A 1068 3.01 8.33 -16.21
CA SER A 1068 2.19 9.33 -16.92
C SER A 1068 1.20 10.04 -15.99
N ALA A 1069 0.65 9.36 -14.98
CA ALA A 1069 -0.17 10.01 -13.95
C ALA A 1069 0.63 11.07 -13.14
N VAL A 1070 1.94 10.88 -12.96
CA VAL A 1070 2.82 11.88 -12.32
C VAL A 1070 3.09 13.07 -13.26
N ASP A 1071 3.27 12.83 -14.57
CA ASP A 1071 3.33 13.92 -15.56
C ASP A 1071 2.08 14.81 -15.50
N TYR A 1072 0.90 14.22 -15.32
CA TYR A 1072 -0.36 14.91 -15.15
C TYR A 1072 -0.37 15.80 -13.89
N LEU A 1073 0.06 15.27 -12.74
CA LEU A 1073 0.16 16.05 -11.50
C LEU A 1073 1.16 17.22 -11.65
N HIS A 1074 2.33 17.01 -12.27
CA HIS A 1074 3.30 18.07 -12.49
C HIS A 1074 2.77 19.20 -13.39
N LEU A 1075 2.03 18.85 -14.46
CA LEU A 1075 1.33 19.85 -15.29
C LEU A 1075 0.28 20.63 -14.48
N MET A 1076 -0.49 19.96 -13.62
CA MET A 1076 -1.46 20.63 -12.74
C MET A 1076 -0.80 21.62 -11.77
N LEU A 1077 0.30 21.23 -11.13
CA LEU A 1077 1.02 22.10 -10.18
C LEU A 1077 1.60 23.35 -10.87
N VAL A 1078 2.24 23.17 -12.04
CA VAL A 1078 2.80 24.27 -12.83
C VAL A 1078 1.71 25.26 -13.30
N ALA A 1079 0.58 24.75 -13.79
CA ALA A 1079 -0.53 25.59 -14.25
C ALA A 1079 -1.22 26.33 -13.09
N MET A 1080 -1.52 25.66 -11.97
CA MET A 1080 -2.12 26.32 -10.81
C MET A 1080 -1.21 27.39 -10.21
N LYS A 1081 0.10 27.11 -10.12
CA LYS A 1081 1.08 28.09 -9.68
C LYS A 1081 1.11 29.32 -10.59
N TRP A 1082 1.10 29.13 -11.91
CA TRP A 1082 1.04 30.23 -12.87
C TRP A 1082 -0.24 31.06 -12.71
N LEU A 1083 -1.40 30.42 -12.61
CA LEU A 1083 -2.67 31.13 -12.44
C LEU A 1083 -2.76 31.86 -11.09
N PHE A 1084 -2.07 31.38 -10.06
CA PHE A 1084 -1.97 32.08 -8.78
C PHE A 1084 -1.04 33.30 -8.85
N GLU A 1085 0.11 33.17 -9.53
CA GLU A 1085 1.08 34.24 -9.77
C GLU A 1085 0.50 35.35 -10.67
N GLU A 1086 -0.12 34.98 -11.79
CA GLU A 1086 -0.55 35.92 -12.85
C GLU A 1086 -1.78 36.76 -12.44
N PHE A 1087 -2.66 36.20 -11.60
CA PHE A 1087 -3.90 36.85 -11.16
C PHE A 1087 -3.90 37.28 -9.69
N ASP A 1088 -2.78 37.13 -8.96
CA ASP A 1088 -2.70 37.38 -7.50
C ASP A 1088 -3.85 36.69 -6.73
N ILE A 1089 -3.97 35.37 -6.92
CA ILE A 1089 -4.85 34.51 -6.11
C ILE A 1089 -4.03 34.06 -4.91
N ASN A 1090 -4.39 34.50 -3.70
CA ASN A 1090 -3.56 34.25 -2.53
C ASN A 1090 -3.76 32.82 -1.98
N GLY A 1091 -3.01 31.85 -2.51
CA GLY A 1091 -3.04 30.46 -2.07
C GLY A 1091 -1.70 29.74 -2.17
N ARG A 1092 -1.63 28.56 -1.54
CA ARG A 1092 -0.46 27.68 -1.43
C ARG A 1092 -0.86 26.23 -1.69
N PHE A 1093 0.03 25.43 -2.28
CA PHE A 1093 -0.19 23.98 -2.40
C PHE A 1093 -0.26 23.33 -1.00
N CYS A 1094 -1.34 22.58 -0.74
CA CYS A 1094 -1.59 21.93 0.54
C CYS A 1094 -1.04 20.49 0.49
N ILE A 1095 -1.67 19.64 -0.30
CA ILE A 1095 -1.26 18.24 -0.55
C ILE A 1095 -1.94 17.70 -1.82
N SER A 1096 -1.40 16.62 -2.38
CA SER A 1096 -2.12 15.74 -3.31
C SER A 1096 -2.10 14.32 -2.76
N ILE A 1097 -3.25 13.65 -2.74
CA ILE A 1097 -3.43 12.31 -2.17
C ILE A 1097 -4.10 11.43 -3.24
N HIS A 1098 -3.33 10.50 -3.81
CA HIS A 1098 -3.76 9.68 -4.95
C HIS A 1098 -4.12 10.57 -6.17
N ASP A 1099 -5.40 10.64 -6.52
CA ASP A 1099 -6.03 11.43 -7.56
C ASP A 1099 -6.62 12.77 -7.04
N GLU A 1100 -6.67 12.98 -5.71
CA GLU A 1100 -7.05 14.26 -5.10
C GLU A 1100 -5.90 15.29 -5.17
N VAL A 1101 -6.21 16.55 -5.52
CA VAL A 1101 -5.28 17.70 -5.40
C VAL A 1101 -5.96 18.82 -4.60
N ARG A 1102 -5.26 19.37 -3.61
CA ARG A 1102 -5.79 20.35 -2.64
C ARG A 1102 -4.84 21.55 -2.46
N TYR A 1103 -5.42 22.74 -2.36
CA TYR A 1103 -4.74 24.03 -2.14
C TYR A 1103 -5.35 24.74 -0.93
N LEU A 1104 -4.54 25.45 -0.15
CA LEU A 1104 -4.99 26.37 0.89
C LEU A 1104 -5.09 27.77 0.28
N VAL A 1105 -6.29 28.38 0.28
CA VAL A 1105 -6.58 29.64 -0.42
C VAL A 1105 -7.24 30.62 0.54
N GLN A 1106 -6.92 31.92 0.44
CA GLN A 1106 -7.63 32.96 1.20
C GLN A 1106 -9.11 33.01 0.79
N GLN A 1107 -10.02 33.12 1.75
CA GLN A 1107 -11.46 32.89 1.56
C GLN A 1107 -12.13 33.84 0.54
N GLN A 1108 -11.54 35.01 0.29
CA GLN A 1108 -11.94 35.96 -0.75
C GLN A 1108 -11.72 35.41 -2.19
N ASP A 1109 -10.67 34.61 -2.37
CA ASP A 1109 -10.20 34.15 -3.69
C ASP A 1109 -10.66 32.71 -4.01
N ARG A 1110 -11.43 32.07 -3.11
CA ARG A 1110 -11.78 30.63 -3.19
C ARG A 1110 -12.46 30.24 -4.52
N TYR A 1111 -13.36 31.08 -5.04
CA TYR A 1111 -14.03 30.84 -6.31
C TYR A 1111 -13.13 31.09 -7.53
N ARG A 1112 -12.21 32.08 -7.44
CA ARG A 1112 -11.19 32.35 -8.46
C ARG A 1112 -10.23 31.17 -8.57
N ALA A 1113 -9.80 30.62 -7.42
CA ALA A 1113 -8.99 29.40 -7.37
C ALA A 1113 -9.73 28.16 -7.90
N ALA A 1114 -11.04 28.04 -7.67
CA ALA A 1114 -11.84 26.95 -8.23
C ALA A 1114 -11.94 27.02 -9.76
N LEU A 1115 -12.12 28.21 -10.33
CA LEU A 1115 -12.04 28.42 -11.79
C LEU A 1115 -10.63 28.12 -12.33
N ALA A 1116 -9.58 28.56 -11.63
CA ALA A 1116 -8.20 28.29 -12.01
C ALA A 1116 -7.89 26.78 -12.04
N LEU A 1117 -8.47 26.01 -11.10
CA LEU A 1117 -8.32 24.56 -11.06
C LEU A 1117 -9.06 23.86 -12.21
N GLN A 1118 -10.27 24.32 -12.55
CA GLN A 1118 -11.00 23.85 -13.74
C GLN A 1118 -10.22 24.13 -15.04
N ILE A 1119 -9.69 25.35 -15.21
CA ILE A 1119 -8.84 25.73 -16.35
C ILE A 1119 -7.56 24.87 -16.39
N THR A 1120 -6.94 24.63 -15.24
CA THR A 1120 -5.75 23.78 -15.12
C THR A 1120 -5.99 22.36 -15.63
N ASN A 1121 -7.13 21.74 -15.26
CA ASN A 1121 -7.48 20.39 -15.71
C ASN A 1121 -7.74 20.34 -17.22
N LEU A 1122 -8.44 21.34 -17.76
CA LEU A 1122 -8.64 21.51 -19.20
C LEU A 1122 -7.30 21.59 -19.94
N LEU A 1123 -6.40 22.49 -19.54
CA LEU A 1123 -5.07 22.63 -20.14
C LEU A 1123 -4.24 21.33 -20.01
N THR A 1124 -4.26 20.68 -18.85
CA THR A 1124 -3.54 19.42 -18.62
C THR A 1124 -4.05 18.31 -19.54
N ARG A 1125 -5.37 18.14 -19.69
CA ARG A 1125 -5.94 17.12 -20.58
C ARG A 1125 -5.74 17.47 -22.07
N CYS A 1126 -5.79 18.75 -22.44
CA CYS A 1126 -5.43 19.19 -23.80
C CYS A 1126 -3.95 18.96 -24.13
N MET A 1127 -3.03 19.14 -23.17
CA MET A 1127 -1.59 18.84 -23.34
C MET A 1127 -1.35 17.35 -23.59
N PHE A 1128 -2.03 16.47 -22.82
CA PHE A 1128 -2.03 15.03 -23.07
C PHE A 1128 -2.56 14.66 -24.47
N ALA A 1129 -3.69 15.23 -24.88
CA ALA A 1129 -4.27 15.01 -26.20
C ALA A 1129 -3.31 15.46 -27.32
N TYR A 1130 -2.79 16.69 -27.22
CA TYR A 1130 -1.85 17.30 -28.16
C TYR A 1130 -0.57 16.45 -28.35
N LYS A 1131 0.05 16.00 -27.24
CA LYS A 1131 1.24 15.13 -27.27
C LYS A 1131 1.00 13.78 -27.93
N LEU A 1132 -0.24 13.30 -27.93
CA LEU A 1132 -0.68 12.07 -28.58
C LEU A 1132 -1.21 12.30 -30.01
N GLY A 1133 -1.05 13.50 -30.56
CA GLY A 1133 -1.46 13.87 -31.92
C GLY A 1133 -2.93 14.28 -32.06
N LEU A 1134 -3.70 14.33 -30.96
CA LEU A 1134 -5.13 14.62 -30.96
C LEU A 1134 -5.36 16.13 -30.77
N GLN A 1135 -5.70 16.83 -31.84
CA GLN A 1135 -5.90 18.29 -31.89
C GLN A 1135 -7.28 18.75 -31.38
N ASP A 1136 -7.86 18.04 -30.40
CA ASP A 1136 -9.14 18.35 -29.75
C ASP A 1136 -9.29 17.56 -28.43
N LEU A 1137 -10.31 17.84 -27.62
CA LEU A 1137 -10.64 17.12 -26.39
C LEU A 1137 -12.17 16.92 -26.23
N PRO A 1138 -12.66 15.80 -25.68
CA PRO A 1138 -14.08 15.62 -25.39
C PRO A 1138 -14.56 16.51 -24.24
N GLN A 1139 -15.72 17.14 -24.38
CA GLN A 1139 -16.31 18.03 -23.37
C GLN A 1139 -16.56 17.30 -22.03
N SER A 1140 -16.87 16.00 -22.06
CA SER A 1140 -17.10 15.19 -20.84
C SER A 1140 -15.85 14.96 -19.99
N VAL A 1141 -14.65 15.27 -20.51
CA VAL A 1141 -13.39 15.28 -19.74
C VAL A 1141 -12.71 16.65 -19.74
N ALA A 1142 -13.32 17.71 -20.27
CA ALA A 1142 -12.73 19.04 -20.21
C ALA A 1142 -12.53 19.54 -18.77
N PHE A 1143 -13.51 19.25 -17.91
CA PHE A 1143 -13.63 19.79 -16.56
C PHE A 1143 -13.67 18.67 -15.49
N PHE A 1144 -13.55 19.05 -14.23
CA PHE A 1144 -13.93 18.21 -13.09
C PHE A 1144 -15.45 18.12 -12.97
N SER A 1145 -15.95 17.00 -12.44
CA SER A 1145 -17.35 16.83 -12.05
C SER A 1145 -17.79 17.88 -11.02
N ALA A 1146 -16.93 18.16 -10.03
CA ALA A 1146 -17.03 19.33 -9.16
C ALA A 1146 -15.64 19.74 -8.64
N VAL A 1147 -15.52 20.99 -8.16
CA VAL A 1147 -14.43 21.44 -7.29
C VAL A 1147 -14.98 21.62 -5.87
N ASP A 1148 -14.32 20.99 -4.90
CA ASP A 1148 -14.60 21.11 -3.48
C ASP A 1148 -14.02 22.42 -2.93
N ILE A 1149 -14.81 23.13 -2.12
CA ILE A 1149 -14.43 24.29 -1.32
C ILE A 1149 -14.88 24.04 0.12
N ASP A 1150 -13.93 23.93 1.06
CA ASP A 1150 -14.22 23.42 2.41
C ASP A 1150 -13.33 24.08 3.50
N GLN A 1151 -13.70 23.93 4.77
CA GLN A 1151 -12.88 24.30 5.92
C GLN A 1151 -12.04 23.13 6.46
N CYS A 1152 -12.38 21.87 6.14
CA CYS A 1152 -11.60 20.70 6.51
C CYS A 1152 -11.32 19.78 5.31
N LEU A 1153 -10.24 18.98 5.39
CA LEU A 1153 -9.91 18.03 4.32
C LEU A 1153 -10.78 16.77 4.43
N ARG A 1154 -11.83 16.69 3.63
CA ARG A 1154 -12.63 15.46 3.44
C ARG A 1154 -12.75 15.08 1.96
N LYS A 1155 -13.31 13.90 1.71
CA LYS A 1155 -13.41 13.29 0.38
C LYS A 1155 -14.63 13.76 -0.42
N GLU A 1156 -15.68 14.17 0.29
CA GLU A 1156 -16.94 14.72 -0.24
C GLU A 1156 -17.37 15.79 0.77
N VAL A 1157 -17.69 17.02 0.33
CA VAL A 1157 -17.95 18.17 1.23
C VAL A 1157 -19.18 18.02 2.14
N THR A 1158 -20.09 17.13 1.78
CA THR A 1158 -21.29 16.76 2.57
C THR A 1158 -21.00 15.68 3.62
N MET A 1159 -19.80 15.08 3.60
CA MET A 1159 -19.44 14.01 4.52
C MET A 1159 -19.22 14.58 5.93
N ASN A 1160 -20.08 14.22 6.86
CA ASN A 1160 -19.99 14.67 8.26
C ASN A 1160 -18.91 13.93 9.08
N CYS A 1161 -18.10 13.06 8.46
CA CYS A 1161 -16.97 12.34 9.09
C CYS A 1161 -17.25 11.70 10.47
N VAL A 1162 -18.43 11.09 10.62
CA VAL A 1162 -18.84 10.36 11.82
C VAL A 1162 -18.06 9.05 11.96
N THR A 1163 -17.47 8.83 13.13
CA THR A 1163 -16.71 7.63 13.51
C THR A 1163 -16.94 7.30 15.00
N PRO A 1164 -16.45 6.17 15.54
CA PRO A 1164 -16.62 5.84 16.96
C PRO A 1164 -15.93 6.84 17.91
N SER A 1165 -14.85 7.50 17.48
CA SER A 1165 -14.15 8.59 18.19
C SER A 1165 -14.75 9.97 17.90
N ASN A 1166 -15.56 10.08 16.85
CA ASN A 1166 -16.22 11.31 16.45
C ASN A 1166 -17.73 11.10 16.18
N PRO A 1167 -18.53 10.74 17.21
CA PRO A 1167 -19.94 10.36 17.03
C PRO A 1167 -20.84 11.50 16.55
N MET A 1168 -20.49 12.75 16.87
CA MET A 1168 -21.19 13.97 16.45
C MET A 1168 -20.62 14.60 15.16
N GLY A 1169 -19.74 13.88 14.44
CA GLY A 1169 -19.24 14.35 13.15
C GLY A 1169 -18.46 15.67 13.19
N MET A 1170 -18.56 16.47 12.14
CA MET A 1170 -17.89 17.78 12.04
C MET A 1170 -18.64 18.89 12.80
N GLU A 1171 -19.92 18.69 13.10
CA GLU A 1171 -20.73 19.57 13.97
C GLU A 1171 -20.10 19.73 15.36
N LYS A 1172 -19.45 18.68 15.89
CA LYS A 1172 -18.65 18.68 17.14
C LYS A 1172 -17.57 19.78 17.17
N TYR A 1173 -17.10 20.20 16.01
CA TYR A 1173 -16.03 21.18 15.79
C TYR A 1173 -16.55 22.50 15.21
N GLY A 1174 -17.87 22.67 15.09
CA GLY A 1174 -18.50 23.86 14.49
C GLY A 1174 -18.33 23.97 12.96
N ILE A 1175 -17.81 22.93 12.29
CA ILE A 1175 -17.50 22.98 10.86
C ILE A 1175 -18.73 22.55 10.04
N PRO A 1176 -19.29 23.42 9.18
CA PRO A 1176 -20.47 23.13 8.36
C PRO A 1176 -20.13 22.16 7.21
N GLN A 1177 -21.09 21.88 6.33
CA GLN A 1177 -20.80 21.24 5.03
C GLN A 1177 -20.17 22.28 4.08
N GLY A 1178 -19.21 21.84 3.27
CA GLY A 1178 -18.58 22.69 2.25
C GLY A 1178 -19.41 22.82 0.97
N GLU A 1179 -18.88 23.58 0.02
CA GLU A 1179 -19.47 23.80 -1.30
C GLU A 1179 -18.77 22.89 -2.33
N ALA A 1180 -19.52 22.15 -3.15
CA ALA A 1180 -18.97 21.40 -4.29
C ALA A 1180 -19.61 21.94 -5.56
N LEU A 1181 -18.81 22.59 -6.41
CA LEU A 1181 -19.31 23.41 -7.51
C LEU A 1181 -18.85 22.87 -8.87
N ASP A 1182 -19.77 22.76 -9.82
CA ASP A 1182 -19.46 22.44 -11.21
C ASP A 1182 -18.94 23.68 -11.99
N ILE A 1183 -18.47 23.46 -13.22
CA ILE A 1183 -17.93 24.53 -14.07
C ILE A 1183 -18.96 25.63 -14.38
N TYR A 1184 -20.26 25.32 -14.47
CA TYR A 1184 -21.31 26.28 -14.81
C TYR A 1184 -21.60 27.18 -13.61
N GLN A 1185 -21.72 26.60 -12.41
CA GLN A 1185 -21.88 27.32 -11.15
C GLN A 1185 -20.67 28.23 -10.85
N ILE A 1186 -19.45 27.72 -11.07
CA ILE A 1186 -18.23 28.51 -10.92
C ILE A 1186 -18.22 29.70 -11.89
N ILE A 1187 -18.60 29.50 -13.17
CA ILE A 1187 -18.67 30.58 -14.16
C ILE A 1187 -19.76 31.61 -13.81
N GLU A 1188 -20.90 31.20 -13.27
CA GLU A 1188 -21.95 32.13 -12.81
C GLU A 1188 -21.45 33.03 -11.67
N ILE A 1189 -20.77 32.46 -10.67
CA ILE A 1189 -20.23 33.20 -9.51
C ILE A 1189 -19.06 34.13 -9.94
N THR A 1190 -18.12 33.62 -10.74
CA THR A 1190 -16.92 34.36 -11.17
C THR A 1190 -17.13 35.26 -12.40
N LYS A 1191 -18.30 35.18 -13.04
CA LYS A 1191 -18.59 35.76 -14.36
C LYS A 1191 -17.60 35.31 -15.45
N GLY A 1192 -16.97 34.15 -15.26
CA GLY A 1192 -15.96 33.59 -16.16
C GLY A 1192 -14.62 34.35 -16.18
N SER A 1193 -14.31 35.18 -15.18
CA SER A 1193 -13.00 35.86 -15.06
C SER A 1193 -12.18 35.35 -13.87
N LEU A 1194 -10.85 35.40 -14.02
CA LEU A 1194 -9.89 35.21 -12.94
C LEU A 1194 -9.41 36.55 -12.35
N GLU A 1195 -9.85 37.71 -12.86
CA GLU A 1195 -9.48 39.02 -12.32
C GLU A 1195 -10.12 39.30 -10.93
N LYS A 1196 -9.88 40.48 -10.34
CA LYS A 1196 -10.41 40.89 -9.02
C LYS A 1196 -11.54 41.90 -9.15
#